data_AF-A0A8K0W5Y2-F1
#
_entry.id   AF-A0A8K0W5Y2-F1
#
_cell.length_a   1.000
_cell.length_b   1.000
_cell.length_c   1.000
_cell.angle_alpha   90.00
_cell.angle_beta   90.00
_cell.angle_gamma   90.00
#
_symmetry.space_group_name_H-M   'P 1'
#
loop_
_entity.id
_entity.type
_entity.pdbx_description
1 polymer ?
#
loop_
_entity_poly.entity_id
_entity_poly.type
_entity_poly.pdbx_seq_one_letter_code
_entity_poly.pdbx_strand_id
1 'polypeptide(L)'
;MDFPITSQLVFLTLILLTTILASFRLLGAQAPSTAEKTHTSKSTKGPKTFRISGVPPDWDEDRLQLFLTDQDNIVGPVVESLAIDINGRCSTGTATFQNVPKQLQNSRSWKILLPKLFETQSTRDRYLVIDDAFLGVTSLYSPHPEYHKIDIIAISGLSGHAFGSFKERNGHHMWLRDSLPSDLTHEDTTEPIARVMIYGYESSVANSNNFQNLEDLSTSFYNSLLALARAPTIRPIIFVAHSLGGLIVKQSKNEDDLKLVKATYGIVFFGVPHDGMDISSLIPMVGDGPNRFLIESIGHVNSQILSIQQREFHAALGDQGDSEIFCFYETEKSPTAHKDENGDWSMLGPKACLVTKSSATHCRSWEDGPEHTCAIARTHSEMVKFGPQDHEYHKARERLIGLVRRAVVAQRGKQSADLLAPKHHWMVPFERNEGFVGREDILRLLLKRTPPSTQPDACQRTVIQGLGGVGKTQIALEAAYRLRDTDSSCSVFWVPAVDATTFENAYHDIGQQLGVAGLDDDKADIKALVQVAMSDEDAGRWLLIIDNADDPELMFGLGGLARYLPCSMKGSILFTTRTREVMERLDVHSAGVIKTAKMSREEAREMMRTRLTEIHVQDTASTDGLLDFLDHLPLAIRQASAYMHKTGISAVRYLEYCRSSDITLVKLLSRDFEDRGRYEGIKNPVATTWLISFEHISRDSPRAGEYLRFMCFLAERNIPVSLLPLAGDELEVDEAVRMLEAYGFITRREDGISMDMHRLVRLAMWNWLRKEEQSQKTYNDVVQRLNKVFTFPKHENQQIWIRYMAHAQRVLESDEQCANEEEMTGLLFNVAEALYIQGRYEKAARLYKETLELRKKLLCLRVWGSMQRPRRCIERR
;
A
#
# COMPACT_ATOMS: atom_id res chain seq x y z
N MET A 1 -23.73 45.86 1.67
CA MET A 1 -23.87 44.40 1.52
C MET A 1 -22.62 43.96 0.80
N ASP A 2 -21.59 43.69 1.58
CA ASP A 2 -20.22 43.52 1.08
C ASP A 2 -19.97 42.05 0.81
N PHE A 3 -19.91 41.70 -0.47
CA PHE A 3 -19.41 40.40 -0.91
C PHE A 3 -17.88 40.37 -0.76
N PRO A 4 -17.29 39.26 -0.28
CA PRO A 4 -15.85 39.18 -0.07
C PRO A 4 -15.10 39.23 -1.41
N ILE A 5 -14.01 39.99 -1.42
CA ILE A 5 -13.12 40.30 -2.56
C ILE A 5 -12.63 39.02 -3.29
N THR A 6 -12.58 37.89 -2.59
CA THR A 6 -12.21 36.57 -3.15
C THR A 6 -13.20 36.07 -4.19
N SER A 7 -14.51 36.33 -4.03
CA SER A 7 -15.52 35.91 -5.01
C SER A 7 -15.50 36.78 -6.27
N GLN A 8 -15.08 38.05 -6.16
CA GLN A 8 -14.90 38.92 -7.32
C GLN A 8 -13.65 38.53 -8.12
N LEU A 9 -12.57 38.10 -7.47
CA LEU A 9 -11.37 37.64 -8.16
C LEU A 9 -11.64 36.37 -8.96
N VAL A 10 -12.35 35.38 -8.38
CA VAL A 10 -12.69 34.13 -9.08
C VAL A 10 -13.57 34.41 -10.29
N PHE A 11 -14.54 35.31 -10.16
CA PHE A 11 -15.44 35.70 -11.25
C PHE A 11 -14.69 36.46 -12.36
N LEU A 12 -13.75 37.35 -12.01
CA LEU A 12 -12.88 38.04 -12.96
C LEU A 12 -11.92 37.07 -13.67
N THR A 13 -11.34 36.09 -12.98
CA THR A 13 -10.50 35.06 -13.62
C THR A 13 -11.29 34.15 -14.56
N LEU A 14 -12.54 33.82 -14.24
CA LEU A 14 -13.41 33.02 -15.12
C LEU A 14 -13.84 33.82 -16.35
N ILE A 15 -14.11 35.12 -16.21
CA ILE A 15 -14.38 36.02 -17.34
C ILE A 15 -13.11 36.19 -18.20
N LEU A 16 -11.93 36.30 -17.58
CA LEU A 16 -10.67 36.42 -18.31
C LEU A 16 -10.34 35.12 -19.08
N LEU A 17 -10.54 33.94 -18.47
CA LEU A 17 -10.31 32.66 -19.14
C LEU A 17 -11.29 32.42 -20.30
N THR A 18 -12.56 32.79 -20.12
CA THR A 18 -13.59 32.64 -21.16
C THR A 18 -13.43 33.66 -22.28
N THR A 19 -12.96 34.88 -21.99
CA THR A 19 -12.60 35.86 -23.02
C THR A 19 -11.31 35.50 -23.74
N ILE A 20 -10.31 34.92 -23.07
CA ILE A 20 -9.10 34.36 -23.72
C ILE A 20 -9.46 33.16 -24.62
N LEU A 21 -10.31 32.24 -24.17
CA LEU A 21 -10.78 31.12 -24.99
C LEU A 21 -11.68 31.55 -26.15
N ALA A 22 -12.50 32.59 -25.98
CA ALA A 22 -13.31 33.17 -27.04
C ALA A 22 -12.48 33.97 -28.05
N SER A 23 -11.44 34.68 -27.60
CA SER A 23 -10.51 35.39 -28.48
C SER A 23 -9.58 34.41 -29.23
N PHE A 24 -9.19 33.28 -28.66
CA PHE A 24 -8.53 32.19 -29.40
C PHE A 24 -9.43 31.53 -30.45
N ARG A 25 -10.76 31.50 -30.24
CA ARG A 25 -11.73 31.03 -31.25
C ARG A 25 -12.09 32.07 -32.32
N LEU A 26 -11.97 33.37 -32.03
CA LEU A 26 -12.25 34.46 -32.98
C LEU A 26 -11.00 34.95 -33.74
N LEU A 27 -9.79 34.73 -33.21
CA LEU A 27 -8.50 35.03 -33.89
C LEU A 27 -7.90 33.84 -34.64
N GLY A 28 -8.60 32.69 -34.68
CA GLY A 28 -8.23 31.53 -35.52
C GLY A 28 -8.70 31.62 -36.98
N ALA A 29 -9.32 32.73 -37.38
CA ALA A 29 -9.73 32.97 -38.76
C ALA A 29 -8.83 34.05 -39.39
N GLN A 30 -8.09 33.65 -40.42
CA GLN A 30 -7.19 34.44 -41.28
C GLN A 30 -5.73 34.57 -40.79
N ALA A 31 -4.91 33.61 -41.21
CA ALA A 31 -3.51 33.82 -41.55
C ALA A 31 -3.22 33.10 -42.90
N PRO A 32 -2.27 33.60 -43.69
CA PRO A 32 -2.35 33.64 -45.15
C PRO A 32 -2.04 32.32 -45.84
N SER A 33 -2.50 32.19 -47.08
CA SER A 33 -2.10 31.17 -48.04
C SER A 33 -0.57 31.11 -48.17
N THR A 34 0.07 30.26 -47.39
CA THR A 34 1.44 29.82 -47.64
C THR A 34 1.36 28.83 -48.79
N ALA A 35 1.90 29.27 -49.93
CA ALA A 35 2.00 28.51 -51.16
C ALA A 35 2.25 27.02 -50.89
N GLU A 36 1.35 26.18 -51.43
CA GLU A 36 1.64 24.79 -51.73
C GLU A 36 2.91 24.78 -52.60
N LYS A 37 4.08 24.68 -51.96
CA LYS A 37 5.22 24.08 -52.61
C LYS A 37 4.84 22.61 -52.75
N THR A 38 4.40 22.29 -53.96
CA THR A 38 4.43 20.96 -54.54
C THR A 38 5.79 20.33 -54.22
N HIS A 39 5.88 19.66 -53.08
CA HIS A 39 6.79 18.55 -52.94
C HIS A 39 6.28 17.55 -53.96
N THR A 40 6.92 17.58 -55.13
CA THR A 40 6.91 16.48 -56.07
C THR A 40 7.44 15.28 -55.29
N SER A 41 6.55 14.57 -54.61
CA SER A 41 6.84 13.23 -54.15
C SER A 41 7.21 12.49 -55.43
N LYS A 42 8.48 12.12 -55.54
CA LYS A 42 8.86 11.11 -56.51
C LYS A 42 7.97 9.93 -56.16
N SER A 43 6.95 9.67 -56.99
CA SER A 43 6.09 8.50 -56.80
C SER A 43 7.04 7.32 -56.80
N THR A 44 7.26 6.71 -55.65
CA THR A 44 8.10 5.52 -55.56
C THR A 44 7.32 4.42 -56.26
N LYS A 45 7.59 4.26 -57.56
CA LYS A 45 7.09 3.16 -58.39
C LYS A 45 7.81 1.91 -57.91
N GLY A 46 7.31 1.28 -56.85
CA GLY A 46 7.87 0.05 -56.32
C GLY A 46 7.10 -0.49 -55.11
N PRO A 47 7.19 -1.80 -54.85
CA PRO A 47 6.52 -2.44 -53.72
C PRO A 47 6.95 -1.84 -52.38
N LYS A 48 5.99 -1.57 -51.50
CA LYS A 48 6.22 -0.98 -50.17
C LYS A 48 5.43 -1.74 -49.09
N THR A 49 6.10 -2.04 -47.98
CA THR A 49 5.55 -2.75 -46.83
C THR A 49 4.94 -1.78 -45.82
N PHE A 50 3.75 -2.11 -45.33
CA PHE A 50 2.99 -1.35 -44.35
C PHE A 50 2.66 -2.24 -43.14
N ARG A 51 2.47 -1.60 -41.99
CA ARG A 51 1.92 -2.21 -40.79
C ARG A 51 0.40 -2.19 -40.87
N ILE A 52 -0.26 -3.26 -40.43
CA ILE A 52 -1.71 -3.35 -40.30
C ILE A 52 -2.03 -3.71 -38.85
N SER A 53 -2.55 -2.74 -38.10
CA SER A 53 -2.86 -2.92 -36.67
C SER A 53 -4.36 -3.05 -36.44
N GLY A 54 -4.74 -3.74 -35.35
CA GLY A 54 -6.13 -3.90 -34.93
C GLY A 54 -6.85 -5.07 -35.59
N VAL A 55 -6.12 -6.00 -36.20
CA VAL A 55 -6.66 -7.21 -36.82
C VAL A 55 -7.32 -8.07 -35.72
N PRO A 56 -8.54 -8.57 -35.91
CA PRO A 56 -9.16 -9.48 -34.94
C PRO A 56 -8.29 -10.74 -34.73
N PRO A 57 -8.17 -11.24 -33.48
CA PRO A 57 -7.26 -12.33 -33.16
C PRO A 57 -7.69 -13.68 -33.77
N ASP A 58 -8.93 -13.81 -34.21
CA ASP A 58 -9.49 -14.98 -34.91
C ASP A 58 -9.23 -14.96 -36.43
N TRP A 59 -8.57 -13.93 -36.96
CA TRP A 59 -8.22 -13.86 -38.38
C TRP A 59 -6.86 -14.50 -38.63
N ASP A 60 -6.75 -15.23 -39.73
CA ASP A 60 -5.50 -15.70 -40.31
C ASP A 60 -5.02 -14.75 -41.44
N GLU A 61 -3.84 -15.05 -41.99
CA GLU A 61 -3.21 -14.27 -43.05
C GLU A 61 -4.06 -14.23 -44.33
N ASP A 62 -4.66 -15.36 -44.71
CA ASP A 62 -5.51 -15.49 -45.88
C ASP A 62 -6.77 -14.62 -45.76
N ARG A 63 -7.45 -14.65 -44.61
CA ARG A 63 -8.63 -13.82 -44.35
C ARG A 63 -8.29 -12.34 -44.35
N LEU A 64 -7.16 -11.95 -43.77
CA LEU A 64 -6.70 -10.56 -43.80
C LEU A 64 -6.39 -10.12 -45.22
N GLN A 65 -5.70 -10.94 -46.00
CA GLN A 65 -5.36 -10.63 -47.40
C GLN A 65 -6.61 -10.48 -48.28
N LEU A 66 -7.56 -11.40 -48.14
CA LEU A 66 -8.86 -11.32 -48.83
C LEU A 66 -9.59 -10.04 -48.45
N PHE A 67 -9.66 -9.71 -47.16
CA PHE A 67 -10.32 -8.49 -46.68
C PHE A 67 -9.69 -7.22 -47.25
N LEU A 68 -8.35 -7.15 -47.32
CA LEU A 68 -7.63 -6.01 -47.89
C LEU A 68 -7.81 -5.89 -49.40
N THR A 69 -7.89 -7.02 -50.10
CA THR A 69 -8.12 -7.07 -51.56
C THR A 69 -9.52 -6.57 -51.92
N ASP A 70 -10.51 -6.84 -51.06
CA ASP A 70 -11.90 -6.39 -51.23
C ASP A 70 -12.06 -4.88 -51.00
N GLN A 71 -11.10 -4.21 -50.34
CA GLN A 71 -11.14 -2.76 -50.17
C GLN A 71 -10.76 -2.04 -51.47
N ASP A 72 -11.66 -1.21 -52.00
CA ASP A 72 -11.42 -0.28 -53.11
C ASP A 72 -10.74 -0.90 -54.36
N ASN A 73 -10.94 -2.21 -54.61
CA ASN A 73 -10.29 -2.97 -55.68
C ASN A 73 -8.76 -2.84 -55.69
N ILE A 74 -8.12 -2.89 -54.52
CA ILE A 74 -6.67 -2.88 -54.42
C ILE A 74 -6.12 -4.20 -54.95
N VAL A 75 -5.46 -4.15 -56.11
CA VAL A 75 -4.79 -5.32 -56.69
C VAL A 75 -3.46 -5.58 -55.96
N GLY A 76 -3.35 -6.75 -55.35
CA GLY A 76 -2.07 -7.34 -54.94
C GLY A 76 -1.43 -6.85 -53.63
N PRO A 77 -2.16 -6.69 -52.50
CA PRO A 77 -1.52 -6.74 -51.19
C PRO A 77 -1.09 -8.18 -50.89
N VAL A 78 0.16 -8.36 -50.46
CA VAL A 78 0.66 -9.65 -49.94
C VAL A 78 0.84 -9.49 -48.44
N VAL A 79 0.06 -10.23 -47.65
CA VAL A 79 0.28 -10.30 -46.19
C VAL A 79 1.50 -11.18 -45.95
N GLU A 80 2.54 -10.60 -45.35
CA GLU A 80 3.84 -11.27 -45.14
C GLU A 80 4.02 -11.73 -43.68
N SER A 81 3.20 -11.24 -42.76
CA SER A 81 3.14 -11.76 -41.39
C SER A 81 1.85 -11.36 -40.70
N LEU A 82 1.41 -12.18 -39.75
CA LEU A 82 0.39 -11.83 -38.76
C LEU A 82 0.77 -12.36 -37.37
N ALA A 83 0.82 -11.48 -36.38
CA ALA A 83 1.27 -11.81 -35.02
C ALA A 83 0.34 -11.21 -33.95
N ILE A 84 0.07 -11.98 -32.90
CA ILE A 84 -0.71 -11.52 -31.74
C ILE A 84 0.06 -10.42 -30.99
N ASP A 85 -0.63 -9.32 -30.68
CA ASP A 85 -0.03 -8.20 -29.96
C ASP A 85 0.29 -8.51 -28.50
N ILE A 86 1.18 -7.69 -27.93
CA ILE A 86 1.61 -7.79 -26.52
C ILE A 86 0.46 -7.81 -25.50
N ASN A 87 -0.70 -7.26 -25.85
CA ASN A 87 -1.87 -7.22 -24.97
C ASN A 87 -2.88 -8.37 -25.21
N GLY A 88 -2.65 -9.22 -26.21
CA GLY A 88 -3.50 -10.37 -26.55
C GLY A 88 -4.90 -10.05 -27.09
N ARG A 89 -5.24 -8.78 -27.36
CA ARG A 89 -6.60 -8.36 -27.75
C ARG A 89 -6.79 -8.26 -29.27
N CYS A 90 -5.71 -8.11 -30.01
CA CYS A 90 -5.68 -8.02 -31.47
C CYS A 90 -4.37 -8.56 -31.99
N SER A 91 -4.30 -8.72 -33.31
CA SER A 91 -3.10 -9.05 -34.06
C SER A 91 -2.64 -7.84 -34.87
N THR A 92 -1.34 -7.80 -35.13
CA THR A 92 -0.69 -6.86 -36.05
C THR A 92 -0.04 -7.66 -37.16
N GLY A 93 -0.26 -7.23 -38.41
CA GLY A 93 0.34 -7.84 -39.58
C GLY A 93 1.23 -6.88 -40.36
N THR A 94 2.02 -7.43 -41.27
CA THR A 94 2.73 -6.67 -42.30
C THR A 94 2.21 -7.04 -43.67
N ALA A 95 1.98 -6.05 -44.53
CA ALA A 95 1.59 -6.32 -45.92
C ALA A 95 2.36 -5.45 -46.90
N THR A 96 2.81 -6.07 -47.99
CA THR A 96 3.48 -5.39 -49.09
C THR A 96 2.48 -5.10 -50.21
N PHE A 97 2.36 -3.82 -50.57
CA PHE A 97 1.54 -3.38 -51.68
C PHE A 97 2.44 -3.10 -52.89
N GLN A 98 2.11 -3.70 -54.04
CA GLN A 98 2.84 -3.45 -55.29
C GLN A 98 2.75 -1.99 -55.74
N ASN A 99 1.57 -1.39 -55.55
CA ASN A 99 1.33 0.04 -55.75
C ASN A 99 0.71 0.61 -54.46
N VAL A 100 1.28 1.72 -53.96
CA VAL A 100 0.77 2.38 -52.74
C VAL A 100 -0.69 2.81 -52.97
N PRO A 101 -1.65 2.35 -52.13
CA PRO A 101 -3.05 2.74 -52.24
C PRO A 101 -3.24 4.26 -52.20
N LYS A 102 -4.22 4.79 -52.94
CA LYS A 102 -4.47 6.25 -53.04
C LYS A 102 -4.67 6.91 -51.67
N GLN A 103 -5.33 6.19 -50.76
CA GLN A 103 -5.61 6.58 -49.38
C GLN A 103 -4.32 6.79 -48.57
N LEU A 104 -3.22 6.12 -48.93
CA LEU A 104 -1.92 6.18 -48.28
C LEU A 104 -0.91 7.07 -49.04
N GLN A 105 -1.24 7.57 -50.23
CA GLN A 105 -0.35 8.47 -50.98
C GLN A 105 -0.24 9.87 -50.35
N ASN A 106 -1.33 10.34 -49.73
CA ASN A 106 -1.43 11.69 -49.14
C ASN A 106 -1.75 11.69 -47.64
N SER A 107 -1.83 10.52 -46.99
CA SER A 107 -2.12 10.38 -45.56
C SER A 107 -1.07 9.50 -44.88
N ARG A 108 -0.75 9.81 -43.63
CA ARG A 108 0.16 8.98 -42.80
C ARG A 108 -0.45 7.65 -42.36
N SER A 109 -1.77 7.52 -42.45
CA SER A 109 -2.46 6.26 -42.12
C SER A 109 -3.80 6.14 -42.84
N TRP A 110 -4.25 4.92 -43.05
CA TRP A 110 -5.56 4.59 -43.60
C TRP A 110 -6.34 3.74 -42.58
N LYS A 111 -7.54 4.19 -42.22
CA LYS A 111 -8.44 3.48 -41.30
C LYS A 111 -9.57 2.81 -42.08
N ILE A 112 -9.74 1.51 -41.89
CA ILE A 112 -10.78 0.70 -42.53
C ILE A 112 -11.72 0.19 -41.44
N LEU A 113 -13.02 0.44 -41.56
CA LEU A 113 -14.02 -0.01 -40.59
C LEU A 113 -14.21 -1.53 -40.67
N LEU A 114 -14.16 -2.21 -39.52
CA LEU A 114 -14.44 -3.64 -39.45
C LEU A 114 -15.96 -3.91 -39.42
N PRO A 115 -16.45 -4.98 -40.08
CA PRO A 115 -17.85 -5.38 -40.01
C PRO A 115 -18.30 -5.65 -38.56
N LYS A 116 -19.52 -5.23 -38.20
CA LYS A 116 -20.09 -5.51 -36.87
C LYS A 116 -20.46 -6.99 -36.77
N LEU A 117 -19.81 -7.73 -35.88
CA LEU A 117 -20.19 -9.09 -35.53
C LEU A 117 -21.51 -9.06 -34.76
N PHE A 118 -22.47 -9.90 -35.15
CA PHE A 118 -23.82 -9.96 -34.55
C PHE A 118 -23.83 -10.41 -33.08
N GLU A 119 -22.70 -10.90 -32.53
CA GLU A 119 -22.65 -11.54 -31.21
C GLU A 119 -21.97 -10.73 -30.09
N THR A 120 -21.34 -9.58 -30.38
CA THR A 120 -20.68 -8.77 -29.33
C THR A 120 -21.47 -7.51 -29.00
N GLN A 121 -21.92 -7.36 -27.76
CA GLN A 121 -22.63 -6.18 -27.20
C GLN A 121 -21.78 -4.89 -27.13
N SER A 122 -20.71 -4.76 -27.91
CA SER A 122 -19.86 -3.57 -27.94
C SER A 122 -20.40 -2.54 -28.91
N THR A 123 -20.74 -1.36 -28.40
CA THR A 123 -21.29 -0.24 -29.18
C THR A 123 -20.23 0.57 -29.94
N ARG A 124 -18.94 0.23 -29.82
CA ARG A 124 -17.83 0.99 -30.42
C ARG A 124 -17.40 0.40 -31.76
N ASP A 125 -17.31 1.27 -32.76
CA ASP A 125 -16.76 0.94 -34.08
C ASP A 125 -15.27 0.53 -33.95
N ARG A 126 -14.91 -0.59 -34.57
CA ARG A 126 -13.53 -1.13 -34.62
C ARG A 126 -12.93 -0.86 -36.00
N TYR A 127 -11.64 -0.56 -36.05
CA TYR A 127 -10.94 -0.25 -37.30
C TYR A 127 -9.66 -1.06 -37.44
N LEU A 128 -9.34 -1.45 -38.68
CA LEU A 128 -7.95 -1.71 -39.07
C LEU A 128 -7.26 -0.38 -39.34
N VAL A 129 -6.00 -0.26 -38.92
CA VAL A 129 -5.16 0.91 -39.19
C VAL A 129 -3.96 0.47 -40.00
N ILE A 130 -3.78 1.04 -41.18
CA ILE A 130 -2.64 0.79 -42.07
C ILE A 130 -1.73 2.00 -42.05
N ASP A 131 -0.46 1.83 -41.72
CA ASP A 131 0.55 2.90 -41.69
C ASP A 131 1.93 2.41 -42.15
N ASP A 132 2.77 3.35 -42.59
CA ASP A 132 4.14 3.09 -43.01
C ASP A 132 5.19 3.63 -42.03
N ALA A 133 4.78 4.08 -40.84
CA ALA A 133 5.65 4.74 -39.87
C ALA A 133 6.14 3.77 -38.77
N PHE A 134 5.36 2.72 -38.49
CA PHE A 134 5.69 1.69 -37.49
C PHE A 134 5.97 2.25 -36.08
N LEU A 135 5.32 3.37 -35.72
CA LEU A 135 5.48 3.99 -34.40
C LEU A 135 4.85 3.14 -33.29
N GLY A 136 5.55 3.00 -32.16
CA GLY A 136 5.19 2.11 -31.06
C GLY A 136 5.66 0.67 -31.26
N VAL A 137 5.17 -0.24 -30.42
CA VAL A 137 5.48 -1.67 -30.53
C VAL A 137 4.72 -2.29 -31.70
N THR A 138 5.43 -3.06 -32.53
CA THR A 138 4.87 -3.85 -33.64
C THR A 138 5.32 -5.29 -33.49
N SER A 139 4.37 -6.21 -33.37
CA SER A 139 4.65 -7.64 -33.35
C SER A 139 4.87 -8.13 -34.78
N LEU A 140 6.04 -8.71 -35.05
CA LEU A 140 6.39 -9.24 -36.37
C LEU A 140 6.07 -10.73 -36.48
N TYR A 141 6.30 -11.46 -35.39
CA TYR A 141 6.03 -12.89 -35.28
C TYR A 141 5.61 -13.24 -33.86
N SER A 142 4.63 -14.11 -33.69
CA SER A 142 4.23 -14.68 -32.40
C SER A 142 4.21 -16.21 -32.50
N PRO A 143 4.98 -16.93 -31.66
CA PRO A 143 4.92 -18.38 -31.62
C PRO A 143 3.60 -18.85 -31.01
N HIS A 144 3.29 -20.14 -31.20
CA HIS A 144 2.17 -20.77 -30.51
C HIS A 144 2.35 -20.63 -28.98
N PRO A 145 1.28 -20.37 -28.19
CA PRO A 145 1.40 -20.10 -26.76
C PRO A 145 2.15 -21.16 -25.94
N GLU A 146 2.05 -22.43 -26.34
CA GLU A 146 2.75 -23.56 -25.71
C GLU A 146 4.28 -23.48 -25.89
N TYR A 147 4.73 -23.05 -27.08
CA TYR A 147 6.14 -22.93 -27.44
C TYR A 147 6.72 -21.55 -27.13
N HIS A 148 5.91 -20.54 -26.81
CA HIS A 148 6.39 -19.21 -26.46
C HIS A 148 7.24 -19.25 -25.18
N LYS A 149 8.57 -19.15 -25.30
CA LYS A 149 9.51 -19.14 -24.17
C LYS A 149 10.19 -17.79 -23.96
N ILE A 150 10.31 -16.96 -24.99
CA ILE A 150 11.11 -15.72 -24.91
C ILE A 150 10.52 -14.58 -25.73
N ASP A 151 10.79 -13.34 -25.32
CA ASP A 151 10.43 -12.12 -26.05
C ASP A 151 11.68 -11.42 -26.59
N ILE A 152 11.68 -11.05 -27.86
CA ILE A 152 12.75 -10.29 -28.52
C ILE A 152 12.21 -8.96 -28.99
N ILE A 153 12.85 -7.86 -28.58
CA ILE A 153 12.41 -6.50 -28.89
C ILE A 153 13.55 -5.75 -29.55
N ALA A 154 13.36 -5.41 -30.82
CA ALA A 154 14.35 -4.70 -31.62
C ALA A 154 14.04 -3.20 -31.72
N ILE A 155 15.06 -2.36 -31.57
CA ILE A 155 14.92 -0.90 -31.52
C ILE A 155 15.95 -0.28 -32.48
N SER A 156 15.47 0.53 -33.42
CA SER A 156 16.30 1.18 -34.43
C SER A 156 17.09 2.37 -33.87
N GLY A 157 18.09 2.81 -34.63
CA GLY A 157 18.90 3.99 -34.33
C GLY A 157 18.29 5.35 -34.73
N LEU A 158 19.10 6.39 -34.53
CA LEU A 158 18.81 7.77 -34.92
C LEU A 158 18.52 7.86 -36.44
N SER A 159 17.47 8.58 -36.82
CA SER A 159 16.96 8.67 -38.21
C SER A 159 16.64 7.32 -38.87
N GLY A 160 16.49 6.26 -38.07
CA GLY A 160 16.09 4.93 -38.54
C GLY A 160 14.57 4.77 -38.58
N HIS A 161 14.07 4.17 -39.65
CA HIS A 161 12.70 3.67 -39.73
C HIS A 161 12.63 2.29 -39.06
N ALA A 162 11.72 2.06 -38.11
CA ALA A 162 11.72 0.85 -37.26
C ALA A 162 11.78 -0.47 -38.06
N PHE A 163 10.96 -0.60 -39.11
CA PHE A 163 11.00 -1.77 -39.99
C PHE A 163 12.17 -1.69 -40.99
N GLY A 164 12.45 -0.49 -41.51
CA GLY A 164 13.41 -0.28 -42.59
C GLY A 164 14.88 -0.41 -42.15
N SER A 165 15.17 -0.17 -40.87
CA SER A 165 16.52 -0.29 -40.31
C SER A 165 17.01 -1.73 -40.31
N PHE A 166 16.13 -2.70 -40.12
CA PHE A 166 16.46 -4.13 -40.11
C PHE A 166 16.16 -4.84 -41.44
N LYS A 167 15.71 -4.09 -42.46
CA LYS A 167 15.48 -4.62 -43.80
C LYS A 167 16.75 -4.49 -44.65
N GLU A 168 17.04 -5.51 -45.45
CA GLU A 168 18.16 -5.51 -46.39
C GLU A 168 18.14 -4.28 -47.32
N ARG A 169 19.33 -3.86 -47.77
CA ARG A 169 19.44 -2.73 -48.68
C ARG A 169 18.96 -3.13 -50.08
N ASN A 170 18.06 -2.32 -50.64
CA ASN A 170 17.48 -2.51 -51.98
C ASN A 170 16.66 -3.80 -52.17
N GLY A 171 16.26 -4.47 -51.10
CA GLY A 171 15.39 -5.64 -51.14
C GLY A 171 14.20 -5.57 -50.20
N HIS A 172 13.59 -6.73 -49.98
CA HIS A 172 12.37 -6.88 -49.18
C HIS A 172 12.59 -7.69 -47.91
N HIS A 173 13.70 -8.43 -47.83
CA HIS A 173 13.99 -9.29 -46.70
C HIS A 173 14.22 -8.48 -45.42
N MET A 174 13.45 -8.77 -44.38
CA MET A 174 13.55 -8.20 -43.06
C MET A 174 13.84 -9.33 -42.09
N TRP A 175 15.11 -9.53 -41.77
CA TRP A 175 15.59 -10.75 -41.10
C TRP A 175 14.93 -11.05 -39.75
N LEU A 176 14.50 -10.02 -38.99
CA LEU A 176 13.77 -10.22 -37.72
C LEU A 176 12.39 -10.86 -37.92
N ARG A 177 11.75 -10.61 -39.06
CA ARG A 177 10.46 -11.21 -39.44
C ARG A 177 10.67 -12.50 -40.23
N ASP A 178 11.60 -12.50 -41.18
CA ASP A 178 11.68 -13.51 -42.24
C ASP A 178 12.62 -14.68 -41.93
N SER A 179 13.62 -14.49 -41.06
CA SER A 179 14.64 -15.51 -40.76
C SER A 179 14.67 -15.88 -39.27
N LEU A 180 14.73 -14.86 -38.39
CA LEU A 180 14.94 -15.05 -36.96
C LEU A 180 13.93 -16.00 -36.29
N PRO A 181 12.62 -15.96 -36.59
CA PRO A 181 11.67 -16.89 -36.00
C PRO A 181 12.02 -18.36 -36.30
N SER A 182 12.44 -18.66 -37.53
CA SER A 182 12.85 -20.01 -37.96
C SER A 182 14.22 -20.43 -37.44
N ASP A 183 15.07 -19.47 -37.08
CA ASP A 183 16.38 -19.73 -36.48
C ASP A 183 16.29 -19.99 -34.96
N LEU A 184 15.23 -19.51 -34.30
CA LEU A 184 15.01 -19.61 -32.86
C LEU A 184 13.93 -20.64 -32.52
N THR A 185 14.30 -21.91 -32.59
CA THR A 185 13.39 -23.04 -32.44
C THR A 185 13.63 -23.86 -31.18
N HIS A 186 12.61 -24.62 -30.78
CA HIS A 186 12.70 -25.58 -29.69
C HIS A 186 13.61 -26.74 -30.08
N GLU A 187 14.45 -27.22 -29.15
CA GLU A 187 15.46 -28.25 -29.41
C GLU A 187 14.84 -29.55 -29.95
N ASP A 188 13.63 -29.90 -29.51
CA ASP A 188 12.98 -31.17 -29.84
C ASP A 188 11.96 -31.10 -31.00
N THR A 189 11.35 -29.94 -31.26
CA THR A 189 10.14 -29.87 -32.11
C THR A 189 10.29 -28.98 -33.34
N THR A 190 11.43 -28.31 -33.53
CA THR A 190 11.64 -27.31 -34.60
C THR A 190 10.65 -26.13 -34.58
N GLU A 191 9.76 -26.05 -33.59
CA GLU A 191 8.78 -24.99 -33.44
C GLU A 191 9.45 -23.70 -32.95
N PRO A 192 9.16 -22.53 -33.55
CA PRO A 192 9.67 -21.26 -33.06
C PRO A 192 9.26 -20.98 -31.63
N ILE A 193 10.20 -20.45 -30.83
CA ILE A 193 9.97 -20.19 -29.39
C ILE A 193 9.95 -18.70 -29.01
N ALA A 194 10.34 -17.82 -29.93
CA ALA A 194 10.54 -16.41 -29.68
C ALA A 194 9.42 -15.57 -30.31
N ARG A 195 8.77 -14.73 -29.51
CA ARG A 195 7.96 -13.62 -30.06
C ARG A 195 8.89 -12.49 -30.44
N VAL A 196 8.80 -12.02 -31.68
CA VAL A 196 9.70 -10.99 -32.22
C VAL A 196 8.93 -9.71 -32.46
N MET A 197 9.45 -8.61 -31.93
CA MET A 197 8.84 -7.29 -31.97
C MET A 197 9.86 -6.23 -32.38
N ILE A 198 9.37 -5.15 -32.99
CA ILE A 198 10.13 -3.91 -33.18
C ILE A 198 9.44 -2.76 -32.44
N TYR A 199 10.23 -1.78 -32.01
CA TYR A 199 9.72 -0.52 -31.47
C TYR A 199 10.14 0.65 -32.35
N GLY A 200 9.16 1.42 -32.83
CA GLY A 200 9.39 2.64 -33.58
C GLY A 200 9.11 3.90 -32.76
N TYR A 201 9.91 4.92 -33.02
CA TYR A 201 9.79 6.26 -32.44
C TYR A 201 10.19 7.30 -33.49
N GLU A 202 9.77 8.55 -33.29
CA GLU A 202 10.10 9.63 -34.21
C GLU A 202 11.59 9.99 -34.07
N SER A 203 12.38 9.60 -35.07
CA SER A 203 13.85 9.67 -35.04
C SER A 203 14.42 10.63 -36.10
N SER A 204 13.57 11.31 -36.87
CA SER A 204 13.99 12.22 -37.95
C SER A 204 14.83 13.40 -37.44
N VAL A 205 15.97 13.64 -38.08
CA VAL A 205 16.93 14.67 -37.65
C VAL A 205 16.82 15.96 -38.47
N ALA A 206 16.83 15.88 -39.81
CA ALA A 206 16.73 17.05 -40.67
C ALA A 206 15.29 17.60 -40.72
N ASN A 207 15.13 18.91 -40.56
CA ASN A 207 13.84 19.63 -40.65
C ASN A 207 12.74 19.09 -39.69
N SER A 208 13.14 18.46 -38.59
CA SER A 208 12.20 17.89 -37.61
C SER A 208 11.77 18.94 -36.59
N ASN A 209 10.48 18.95 -36.27
CA ASN A 209 9.90 19.79 -35.21
C ASN A 209 9.81 19.05 -33.87
N ASN A 210 10.35 17.82 -33.79
CA ASN A 210 10.35 17.06 -32.55
C ASN A 210 11.36 17.66 -31.55
N PHE A 211 11.04 17.66 -30.26
CA PHE A 211 11.90 18.20 -29.18
C PHE A 211 12.17 17.15 -28.09
N GLN A 212 11.77 15.90 -28.32
CA GLN A 212 11.95 14.81 -27.37
C GLN A 212 13.44 14.58 -27.08
N ASN A 213 13.80 14.59 -25.80
CA ASN A 213 15.12 14.20 -25.36
C ASN A 213 15.19 12.66 -25.15
N LEU A 214 16.35 12.16 -24.73
CA LEU A 214 16.55 10.73 -24.53
C LEU A 214 15.64 10.14 -23.42
N GLU A 215 15.35 10.93 -22.38
CA GLU A 215 14.48 10.55 -21.27
C GLU A 215 13.02 10.41 -21.74
N ASP A 216 12.52 11.35 -22.55
CA ASP A 216 11.17 11.30 -23.14
C ASP A 216 10.97 10.06 -24.01
N LEU A 217 11.97 9.75 -24.84
CA LEU A 217 11.97 8.57 -25.70
C LEU A 217 12.00 7.28 -24.86
N SER A 218 12.82 7.25 -23.81
CA SER A 218 12.92 6.11 -22.91
C SER A 218 11.66 5.86 -22.10
N THR A 219 10.99 6.92 -21.65
CA THR A 219 9.72 6.85 -20.93
C THR A 219 8.62 6.32 -21.84
N SER A 220 8.56 6.80 -23.08
CA SER A 220 7.60 6.34 -24.09
C SER A 220 7.82 4.86 -24.44
N PHE A 221 9.08 4.45 -24.58
CA PHE A 221 9.45 3.06 -24.80
C PHE A 221 9.04 2.18 -23.61
N TYR A 222 9.44 2.55 -22.40
CA TYR A 222 9.11 1.86 -21.17
C TYR A 222 7.59 1.67 -20.98
N ASN A 223 6.81 2.74 -21.17
CA ASN A 223 5.35 2.70 -21.07
C ASN A 223 4.72 1.71 -22.07
N SER A 224 5.34 1.54 -23.24
CA SER A 224 4.88 0.58 -24.24
C SER A 224 5.13 -0.89 -23.81
N LEU A 225 6.07 -1.13 -22.90
CA LEU A 225 6.40 -2.45 -22.37
C LEU A 225 5.58 -2.86 -21.13
N LEU A 226 4.86 -1.93 -20.51
CA LEU A 226 4.05 -2.22 -19.30
C LEU A 226 3.02 -3.34 -19.51
N ALA A 227 2.57 -3.58 -20.75
CA ALA A 227 1.70 -4.71 -21.05
C ALA A 227 2.39 -6.08 -20.78
N LEU A 228 3.71 -6.17 -21.00
CA LEU A 228 4.50 -7.37 -20.68
C LEU A 228 4.63 -7.55 -19.15
N ALA A 229 4.84 -6.46 -18.41
CA ALA A 229 4.92 -6.47 -16.95
C ALA A 229 3.63 -6.95 -16.26
N ARG A 230 2.49 -6.73 -16.93
CA ARG A 230 1.14 -7.11 -16.46
C ARG A 230 0.73 -8.52 -16.88
N ALA A 231 1.50 -9.19 -17.73
CA ALA A 231 1.19 -10.56 -18.12
C ALA A 231 1.28 -11.50 -16.90
N PRO A 232 0.44 -12.56 -16.81
CA PRO A 232 0.48 -13.52 -15.70
C PRO A 232 1.86 -14.16 -15.50
N THR A 233 2.58 -14.36 -16.61
CA THR A 233 3.95 -14.88 -16.64
C THR A 233 4.80 -13.96 -17.49
N ILE A 234 5.83 -13.35 -16.89
CA ILE A 234 6.83 -12.60 -17.64
C ILE A 234 7.91 -13.57 -18.15
N ARG A 235 8.16 -13.52 -19.45
CA ARG A 235 9.21 -14.32 -20.11
C ARG A 235 10.51 -13.53 -20.13
N PRO A 236 11.67 -14.19 -20.32
CA PRO A 236 12.93 -13.50 -20.48
C PRO A 236 12.82 -12.59 -21.71
N ILE A 237 13.45 -11.43 -21.61
CA ILE A 237 13.46 -10.41 -22.66
C ILE A 237 14.89 -10.28 -23.16
N ILE A 238 15.03 -10.31 -24.49
CA ILE A 238 16.25 -9.93 -25.19
C ILE A 238 16.00 -8.67 -25.99
N PHE A 239 16.79 -7.63 -25.75
CA PHE A 239 16.78 -6.41 -26.56
C PHE A 239 17.78 -6.49 -27.70
N VAL A 240 17.38 -6.09 -28.91
CA VAL A 240 18.27 -5.94 -30.08
C VAL A 240 18.29 -4.48 -30.47
N ALA A 241 19.30 -3.75 -30.05
CA ALA A 241 19.29 -2.29 -30.12
C ALA A 241 20.41 -1.77 -31.02
N HIS A 242 20.06 -0.91 -31.97
CA HIS A 242 21.00 -0.27 -32.89
C HIS A 242 21.20 1.19 -32.53
N SER A 243 22.45 1.66 -32.44
CA SER A 243 22.79 3.08 -32.26
C SER A 243 21.98 3.73 -31.10
N LEU A 244 21.27 4.84 -31.34
CA LEU A 244 20.42 5.53 -30.35
C LEU A 244 19.43 4.58 -29.63
N GLY A 245 18.93 3.54 -30.31
CA GLY A 245 18.03 2.56 -29.70
C GLY A 245 18.64 1.88 -28.48
N GLY A 246 19.95 1.65 -28.46
CA GLY A 246 20.64 1.09 -27.29
C GLY A 246 20.68 2.05 -26.11
N LEU A 247 20.84 3.35 -26.36
CA LEU A 247 20.79 4.37 -25.32
C LEU A 247 19.38 4.53 -24.74
N ILE A 248 18.35 4.35 -25.57
CA ILE A 248 16.95 4.30 -25.12
C ILE A 248 16.74 3.11 -24.17
N VAL A 249 17.25 1.92 -24.51
CA VAL A 249 17.21 0.74 -23.63
C VAL A 249 17.93 1.03 -22.30
N LYS A 250 19.14 1.61 -22.36
CA LYS A 250 19.91 1.96 -21.16
C LYS A 250 19.16 2.93 -20.23
N GLN A 251 18.46 3.92 -20.80
CA GLN A 251 17.71 4.91 -20.03
C GLN A 251 16.36 4.40 -19.50
N SER A 252 15.73 3.44 -20.17
CA SER A 252 14.34 3.00 -19.91
C SER A 252 14.15 2.20 -18.60
N LYS A 253 15.07 2.30 -17.65
CA LYS A 253 15.00 1.58 -16.36
C LYS A 253 14.27 2.45 -15.34
N ASN A 254 13.25 1.88 -14.72
CA ASN A 254 12.51 2.48 -13.61
C ASN A 254 12.67 1.57 -12.38
N GLU A 255 13.19 2.12 -11.28
CA GLU A 255 13.41 1.40 -10.03
C GLU A 255 12.09 0.89 -9.40
N ASP A 256 10.96 1.54 -9.71
CA ASP A 256 9.65 1.20 -9.16
C ASP A 256 9.05 -0.10 -9.75
N ASP A 257 9.55 -0.59 -10.89
CA ASP A 257 9.05 -1.81 -11.53
C ASP A 257 10.19 -2.80 -11.86
N LEU A 258 10.66 -3.45 -10.79
CA LEU A 258 11.70 -4.47 -10.86
C LEU A 258 11.34 -5.66 -11.76
N LYS A 259 10.09 -5.83 -12.20
CA LYS A 259 9.69 -6.99 -13.01
C LYS A 259 10.31 -6.96 -14.40
N LEU A 260 10.21 -5.84 -15.14
CA LEU A 260 10.79 -5.73 -16.48
C LEU A 260 12.33 -5.77 -16.44
N VAL A 261 12.91 -5.19 -15.39
CA VAL A 261 14.37 -5.23 -15.17
C VAL A 261 14.82 -6.68 -14.95
N LYS A 262 14.18 -7.41 -14.03
CA LYS A 262 14.49 -8.83 -13.76
C LYS A 262 14.18 -9.77 -14.94
N ALA A 263 13.23 -9.41 -15.80
CA ALA A 263 12.93 -10.16 -17.01
C ALA A 263 13.95 -9.92 -18.12
N THR A 264 14.71 -8.82 -18.09
CA THR A 264 15.76 -8.56 -19.09
C THR A 264 16.92 -9.52 -18.86
N TYR A 265 17.06 -10.53 -19.72
CA TYR A 265 18.18 -11.48 -19.64
C TYR A 265 19.33 -11.06 -20.55
N GLY A 266 19.04 -10.53 -21.73
CA GLY A 266 20.06 -10.34 -22.76
C GLY A 266 19.91 -9.04 -23.53
N ILE A 267 21.03 -8.44 -23.92
CA ILE A 267 21.01 -7.24 -24.77
C ILE A 267 22.07 -7.36 -25.85
N VAL A 268 21.65 -7.19 -27.10
CA VAL A 268 22.50 -7.19 -28.27
C VAL A 268 22.58 -5.77 -28.82
N PHE A 269 23.74 -5.14 -28.67
CA PHE A 269 24.02 -3.81 -29.15
C PHE A 269 24.70 -3.83 -30.51
N PHE A 270 24.18 -3.05 -31.46
CA PHE A 270 24.79 -2.81 -32.76
C PHE A 270 25.24 -1.34 -32.84
N GLY A 271 26.55 -1.10 -32.75
CA GLY A 271 27.12 0.24 -32.88
C GLY A 271 26.50 1.23 -31.90
N VAL A 272 26.28 0.84 -30.64
CA VAL A 272 25.67 1.75 -29.67
C VAL A 272 26.75 2.69 -29.14
N PRO A 273 26.57 4.02 -29.20
CA PRO A 273 27.61 4.96 -28.80
C PRO A 273 27.65 5.13 -27.29
N HIS A 274 28.10 4.11 -26.56
CA HIS A 274 28.15 4.12 -25.10
C HIS A 274 29.06 5.23 -24.55
N ASP A 275 30.11 5.57 -25.29
CA ASP A 275 31.06 6.67 -25.00
C ASP A 275 30.96 7.80 -26.04
N GLY A 276 29.81 7.87 -26.73
CA GLY A 276 29.49 8.88 -27.72
C GLY A 276 29.91 8.53 -29.15
N MET A 277 29.43 9.34 -30.09
CA MET A 277 29.70 9.20 -31.53
C MET A 277 30.27 10.48 -32.14
N ASP A 278 30.80 10.37 -33.37
CA ASP A 278 31.10 11.54 -34.20
C ASP A 278 29.79 12.15 -34.71
N ILE A 279 29.44 13.30 -34.14
CA ILE A 279 28.25 14.07 -34.48
C ILE A 279 28.54 15.24 -35.41
N SER A 280 29.80 15.43 -35.84
CA SER A 280 30.25 16.64 -36.55
C SER A 280 29.46 16.91 -37.82
N SER A 281 29.06 15.86 -38.54
CA SER A 281 28.21 15.99 -39.72
C SER A 281 26.72 16.13 -39.43
N LEU A 282 26.26 15.73 -38.24
CA LEU A 282 24.84 15.81 -37.84
C LEU A 282 24.48 17.20 -37.29
N ILE A 283 25.44 17.87 -36.63
CA ILE A 283 25.31 19.22 -36.08
C ILE A 283 24.79 20.23 -37.13
N PRO A 284 25.34 20.32 -38.35
CA PRO A 284 24.81 21.20 -39.40
C PRO A 284 23.39 20.88 -39.86
N MET A 285 22.96 19.61 -39.78
CA MET A 285 21.62 19.19 -40.21
C MET A 285 20.51 19.72 -39.31
N VAL A 286 20.81 19.84 -38.01
CA VAL A 286 19.86 20.33 -37.01
C VAL A 286 19.96 21.85 -36.81
N GLY A 287 21.14 22.46 -37.01
CA GLY A 287 21.35 23.87 -36.68
C GLY A 287 21.00 24.17 -35.22
N ASP A 288 20.22 25.24 -35.00
CA ASP A 288 19.61 25.60 -33.70
C ASP A 288 18.22 24.97 -33.50
N GLY A 289 17.89 23.93 -34.27
CA GLY A 289 16.60 23.25 -34.23
C GLY A 289 16.38 22.45 -32.93
N PRO A 290 15.14 22.02 -32.65
CA PRO A 290 14.75 21.44 -31.36
C PRO A 290 15.46 20.13 -31.02
N ASN A 291 15.90 19.35 -32.01
CA ASN A 291 16.66 18.11 -31.80
C ASN A 291 18.13 18.31 -31.45
N ARG A 292 18.64 19.55 -31.43
CA ARG A 292 20.06 19.85 -31.18
C ARG A 292 20.59 19.22 -29.89
N PHE A 293 19.83 19.36 -28.81
CA PHE A 293 20.19 18.83 -27.50
C PHE A 293 20.32 17.29 -27.51
N LEU A 294 19.42 16.59 -28.20
CA LEU A 294 19.49 15.13 -28.34
C LEU A 294 20.75 14.69 -29.09
N ILE A 295 21.12 15.40 -30.17
CA ILE A 295 22.34 15.10 -30.93
C ILE A 295 23.60 15.37 -30.11
N GLU A 296 23.66 16.47 -29.38
CA GLU A 296 24.81 16.78 -28.52
C GLU A 296 24.94 15.78 -27.37
N SER A 297 23.81 15.31 -26.83
CA SER A 297 23.75 14.31 -25.75
C SER A 297 24.36 12.96 -26.14
N ILE A 298 24.45 12.64 -27.43
CA ILE A 298 25.06 11.39 -27.94
C ILE A 298 26.47 11.59 -28.49
N GLY A 299 27.03 12.81 -28.39
CA GLY A 299 28.39 13.12 -28.81
C GLY A 299 29.46 12.60 -27.86
N HIS A 300 30.69 12.50 -28.35
CA HIS A 300 31.87 12.05 -27.59
C HIS A 300 32.44 13.10 -26.61
N VAL A 301 31.91 14.34 -26.59
CA VAL A 301 32.43 15.43 -25.76
C VAL A 301 31.50 15.69 -24.59
N ASN A 302 31.96 15.39 -23.36
CA ASN A 302 31.32 15.75 -22.08
C ASN A 302 29.81 15.41 -21.96
N SER A 303 29.37 14.30 -22.55
CA SER A 303 27.99 13.87 -22.38
C SER A 303 27.76 13.33 -20.96
N GLN A 304 27.08 14.14 -20.13
CA GLN A 304 26.68 13.74 -18.79
C GLN A 304 25.72 12.54 -18.81
N ILE A 305 24.81 12.49 -19.78
CA ILE A 305 23.81 11.41 -19.86
C ILE A 305 24.47 10.06 -20.14
N LEU A 306 25.47 10.01 -21.02
CA LEU A 306 26.20 8.78 -21.31
C LEU A 306 27.02 8.32 -20.09
N SER A 307 27.63 9.26 -19.37
CA SER A 307 28.37 8.99 -18.14
C SER A 307 27.47 8.42 -17.03
N ILE A 308 26.25 8.95 -16.89
CA ILE A 308 25.24 8.46 -15.93
C ILE A 308 24.80 7.05 -16.33
N GLN A 309 24.39 6.86 -17.59
CA GLN A 309 23.99 5.55 -18.11
C GLN A 309 25.09 4.51 -17.94
N GLN A 310 26.36 4.88 -18.10
CA GLN A 310 27.46 3.93 -17.94
C GLN A 310 27.59 3.41 -16.52
N ARG A 311 27.30 4.24 -15.52
CA ARG A 311 27.36 3.85 -14.10
C ARG A 311 26.10 3.10 -13.68
N GLU A 312 24.92 3.64 -13.98
CA GLU A 312 23.64 3.13 -13.47
C GLU A 312 23.20 1.85 -14.19
N PHE A 313 23.41 1.77 -15.51
CA PHE A 313 22.96 0.61 -16.28
C PHE A 313 23.70 -0.68 -15.89
N HIS A 314 24.98 -0.59 -15.55
CA HIS A 314 25.76 -1.74 -15.09
C HIS A 314 25.21 -2.29 -13.78
N ALA A 315 24.88 -1.40 -12.82
CA ALA A 315 24.29 -1.79 -11.55
C ALA A 315 22.89 -2.42 -11.75
N ALA A 316 22.10 -1.91 -12.69
CA ALA A 316 20.73 -2.38 -12.93
C ALA A 316 20.62 -3.80 -13.54
N LEU A 317 21.70 -4.31 -14.15
CA LEU A 317 21.71 -5.60 -14.84
C LEU A 317 22.23 -6.77 -13.99
N GLY A 318 22.48 -6.53 -12.70
CA GLY A 318 22.95 -7.53 -11.76
C GLY A 318 24.42 -7.91 -11.94
N ASP A 319 24.80 -8.96 -11.22
CA ASP A 319 26.16 -9.49 -11.19
C ASP A 319 26.44 -10.41 -12.40
N GLN A 320 27.67 -10.90 -12.50
CA GLN A 320 28.09 -11.80 -13.57
C GLN A 320 27.20 -13.06 -13.61
N GLY A 321 26.52 -13.28 -14.73
CA GLY A 321 25.62 -14.41 -14.96
C GLY A 321 24.14 -14.10 -14.79
N ASP A 322 23.76 -12.94 -14.25
CA ASP A 322 22.35 -12.54 -14.14
C ASP A 322 21.75 -12.11 -15.49
N SER A 323 22.58 -11.50 -16.32
CA SER A 323 22.26 -11.05 -17.67
C SER A 323 23.52 -10.99 -18.53
N GLU A 324 23.36 -10.93 -19.84
CA GLU A 324 24.46 -10.93 -20.81
C GLU A 324 24.31 -9.83 -21.88
N ILE A 325 25.41 -9.15 -22.17
CA ILE A 325 25.50 -8.15 -23.23
C ILE A 325 26.41 -8.66 -24.36
N PHE A 326 25.99 -8.45 -25.61
CA PHE A 326 26.80 -8.67 -26.80
C PHE A 326 26.88 -7.39 -27.63
N CYS A 327 28.08 -6.97 -28.02
CA CYS A 327 28.31 -5.75 -28.76
C CYS A 327 28.89 -6.02 -30.15
N PHE A 328 28.20 -5.53 -31.18
CA PHE A 328 28.68 -5.48 -32.55
C PHE A 328 29.21 -4.08 -32.87
N TYR A 329 30.37 -4.01 -33.53
CA TYR A 329 30.98 -2.75 -33.94
C TYR A 329 31.25 -2.70 -35.46
N GLU A 330 31.16 -1.50 -36.04
CA GLU A 330 31.43 -1.27 -37.47
C GLU A 330 32.93 -1.39 -37.79
N THR A 331 33.27 -1.87 -39.00
CA THR A 331 34.65 -1.86 -39.49
C THR A 331 34.83 -1.07 -40.79
N GLU A 332 33.75 -0.60 -41.40
CA GLU A 332 33.81 0.29 -42.57
C GLU A 332 33.37 1.70 -42.20
N LYS A 333 34.00 2.69 -42.83
CA LYS A 333 33.64 4.09 -42.60
C LYS A 333 32.32 4.43 -43.29
N SER A 334 31.39 5.00 -42.53
CA SER A 334 30.11 5.50 -43.02
C SER A 334 30.27 6.80 -43.81
N PRO A 335 29.55 7.01 -44.92
CA PRO A 335 29.47 8.34 -45.53
C PRO A 335 28.76 9.29 -44.58
N THR A 336 29.25 10.53 -44.47
CA THR A 336 28.66 11.54 -43.59
C THR A 336 27.65 12.41 -44.33
N ALA A 337 26.88 13.20 -43.57
CA ALA A 337 25.95 14.15 -44.15
C ALA A 337 26.68 15.29 -44.89
N HIS A 338 26.19 15.62 -46.08
CA HIS A 338 26.64 16.68 -46.95
C HIS A 338 25.43 17.40 -47.54
N LYS A 339 25.43 18.73 -47.48
CA LYS A 339 24.39 19.56 -48.10
C LYS A 339 24.77 19.84 -49.54
N ASP A 340 23.93 19.45 -50.49
CA ASP A 340 24.18 19.69 -51.91
C ASP A 340 23.94 21.17 -52.31
N GLU A 341 24.23 21.51 -53.57
CA GLU A 341 24.08 22.86 -54.11
C GLU A 341 22.63 23.37 -54.11
N ASN A 342 21.65 22.45 -54.06
CA ASN A 342 20.22 22.77 -54.00
C ASN A 342 19.71 22.97 -52.57
N GLY A 343 20.57 22.72 -51.57
CA GLY A 343 20.24 22.83 -50.16
C GLY A 343 19.67 21.55 -49.54
N ASP A 344 19.67 20.44 -50.27
CA ASP A 344 19.18 19.14 -49.79
C ASP A 344 20.28 18.35 -49.09
N TRP A 345 19.93 17.68 -47.99
CA TRP A 345 20.87 16.84 -47.26
C TRP A 345 21.00 15.46 -47.91
N SER A 346 22.23 15.03 -48.14
CA SER A 346 22.56 13.71 -48.68
C SER A 346 23.67 13.05 -47.85
N MET A 347 23.71 11.71 -47.83
CA MET A 347 24.76 10.94 -47.16
C MET A 347 25.89 10.62 -48.14
N LEU A 348 26.49 11.66 -48.73
CA LEU A 348 27.56 11.59 -49.73
C LEU A 348 28.83 12.31 -49.29
N GLY A 349 28.90 12.74 -48.03
CA GLY A 349 30.06 13.42 -47.45
C GLY A 349 31.27 12.50 -47.22
N PRO A 350 32.39 13.07 -46.77
CA PRO A 350 33.61 12.33 -46.45
C PRO A 350 33.35 11.17 -45.50
N LYS A 351 33.93 10.00 -45.76
CA LYS A 351 33.67 8.81 -44.94
C LYS A 351 34.34 8.93 -43.56
N ALA A 352 33.60 8.67 -42.50
CA ALA A 352 34.07 8.67 -41.10
C ALA A 352 33.63 7.39 -40.36
N CYS A 353 34.37 7.01 -39.32
CA CYS A 353 33.88 6.04 -38.34
C CYS A 353 33.01 6.82 -37.37
N LEU A 354 31.72 6.50 -37.32
CA LEU A 354 30.75 7.25 -36.52
C LEU A 354 30.84 6.81 -35.07
N VAL A 355 31.00 5.51 -34.82
CA VAL A 355 31.14 4.96 -33.47
C VAL A 355 32.40 4.09 -33.43
N THR A 356 33.37 4.54 -32.64
CA THR A 356 34.63 3.79 -32.47
C THR A 356 34.36 2.42 -31.84
N LYS A 357 35.26 1.46 -32.06
CA LYS A 357 35.18 0.15 -31.38
C LYS A 357 35.05 0.32 -29.85
N SER A 358 35.86 1.19 -29.25
CA SER A 358 35.83 1.43 -27.80
C SER A 358 34.45 1.91 -27.35
N SER A 359 33.84 2.88 -28.06
CA SER A 359 32.49 3.38 -27.74
C SER A 359 31.41 2.31 -27.97
N ALA A 360 31.52 1.50 -29.04
CA ALA A 360 30.56 0.44 -29.35
C ALA A 360 30.59 -0.74 -28.37
N THR A 361 31.71 -0.96 -27.67
CA THR A 361 31.90 -2.09 -26.75
C THR A 361 32.10 -1.67 -25.30
N HIS A 362 31.84 -0.41 -24.95
CA HIS A 362 32.02 0.10 -23.59
C HIS A 362 30.86 -0.37 -22.66
N CYS A 363 30.88 -1.64 -22.26
CA CYS A 363 29.90 -2.26 -21.35
C CYS A 363 30.57 -2.64 -20.01
N ARG A 364 30.12 -3.74 -19.37
CA ARG A 364 30.65 -4.22 -18.08
C ARG A 364 32.04 -4.84 -18.27
N SER A 365 32.86 -4.80 -17.23
CA SER A 365 34.26 -5.22 -17.29
C SER A 365 34.49 -6.71 -17.56
N TRP A 366 33.45 -7.55 -17.43
CA TRP A 366 33.50 -8.98 -17.77
C TRP A 366 32.88 -9.32 -19.13
N GLU A 367 32.45 -8.31 -19.90
CA GLU A 367 31.82 -8.45 -21.23
C GLU A 367 32.61 -7.70 -22.32
N ASP A 368 33.90 -7.44 -22.08
CA ASP A 368 34.80 -6.75 -23.01
C ASP A 368 35.62 -7.71 -23.91
N GLY A 369 35.49 -9.02 -23.68
CA GLY A 369 36.18 -10.08 -24.40
C GLY A 369 35.62 -10.39 -25.82
N PRO A 370 36.33 -11.22 -26.61
CA PRO A 370 35.95 -11.61 -27.97
C PRO A 370 34.70 -12.52 -28.02
N GLU A 371 34.32 -13.12 -26.92
CA GLU A 371 33.06 -13.85 -26.78
C GLU A 371 31.87 -12.89 -26.84
N HIS A 372 31.97 -11.73 -26.16
CA HIS A 372 30.93 -10.70 -26.05
C HIS A 372 30.99 -9.63 -27.14
N THR A 373 32.11 -9.48 -27.83
CA THR A 373 32.30 -8.46 -28.87
C THR A 373 32.51 -9.07 -30.25
N CYS A 374 31.94 -8.45 -31.29
CA CYS A 374 32.04 -8.96 -32.66
C CYS A 374 32.11 -7.86 -33.71
N ALA A 375 33.02 -8.01 -34.68
CA ALA A 375 33.16 -7.09 -35.80
C ALA A 375 32.12 -7.41 -36.90
N ILE A 376 31.41 -6.38 -37.36
CA ILE A 376 30.58 -6.45 -38.57
C ILE A 376 31.25 -5.69 -39.70
N ALA A 377 31.50 -6.39 -40.82
CA ALA A 377 32.19 -5.85 -42.00
C ALA A 377 31.33 -4.89 -42.82
N ARG A 378 30.83 -3.83 -42.18
CA ARG A 378 29.89 -2.84 -42.74
C ARG A 378 30.04 -1.47 -42.09
N THR A 379 29.36 -0.49 -42.69
CA THR A 379 29.15 0.84 -42.13
C THR A 379 28.09 0.80 -41.01
N HIS A 380 28.09 1.82 -40.15
CA HIS A 380 27.14 2.02 -39.06
C HIS A 380 25.67 1.82 -39.45
N SER A 381 25.28 2.38 -40.59
CA SER A 381 23.90 2.36 -41.09
C SER A 381 23.49 1.01 -41.72
N GLU A 382 24.46 0.16 -42.08
CA GLU A 382 24.24 -1.10 -42.80
C GLU A 382 24.44 -2.33 -41.91
N MET A 383 25.01 -2.17 -40.72
CA MET A 383 25.40 -3.27 -39.84
C MET A 383 24.24 -4.14 -39.32
N VAL A 384 22.99 -3.67 -39.45
CA VAL A 384 21.77 -4.40 -39.05
C VAL A 384 20.86 -4.78 -40.23
N LYS A 385 21.30 -4.53 -41.47
CA LYS A 385 20.53 -4.73 -42.70
C LYS A 385 20.90 -6.07 -43.37
N PHE A 386 20.53 -7.17 -42.73
CA PHE A 386 20.91 -8.50 -43.21
C PHE A 386 20.00 -9.02 -44.33
N GLY A 387 20.62 -9.64 -45.34
CA GLY A 387 19.90 -10.39 -46.39
C GLY A 387 19.80 -11.89 -46.09
N PRO A 388 19.10 -12.68 -46.94
CA PRO A 388 18.85 -14.11 -46.69
C PRO A 388 20.10 -15.01 -46.62
N GLN A 389 21.16 -14.66 -47.36
CA GLN A 389 22.41 -15.45 -47.47
C GLN A 389 23.63 -14.66 -47.01
N ASP A 390 23.43 -13.88 -45.96
CA ASP A 390 24.39 -12.89 -45.51
C ASP A 390 25.36 -13.45 -44.47
N HIS A 391 26.66 -13.45 -44.78
CA HIS A 391 27.68 -13.98 -43.87
C HIS A 391 27.76 -13.20 -42.55
N GLU A 392 27.44 -11.91 -42.55
CA GLU A 392 27.42 -11.08 -41.34
C GLU A 392 26.20 -11.42 -40.45
N TYR A 393 25.10 -11.88 -41.05
CA TYR A 393 23.94 -12.37 -40.30
C TYR A 393 24.29 -13.60 -39.48
N HIS A 394 25.09 -14.53 -40.02
CA HIS A 394 25.48 -15.73 -39.27
C HIS A 394 26.16 -15.38 -37.94
N LYS A 395 26.97 -14.32 -37.89
CA LYS A 395 27.59 -13.85 -36.64
C LYS A 395 26.53 -13.39 -35.63
N ALA A 396 25.56 -12.57 -36.07
CA ALA A 396 24.47 -12.10 -35.23
C ALA A 396 23.56 -13.25 -34.77
N ARG A 397 23.22 -14.16 -35.68
CA ARG A 397 22.37 -15.32 -35.45
C ARG A 397 22.96 -16.25 -34.39
N GLU A 398 24.22 -16.65 -34.52
CA GLU A 398 24.85 -17.58 -33.57
C GLU A 398 24.92 -16.98 -32.15
N ARG A 399 25.17 -15.66 -32.03
CA ARG A 399 25.15 -14.97 -30.74
C ARG A 399 23.74 -14.91 -30.14
N LEU A 400 22.73 -14.60 -30.95
CA LEU A 400 21.33 -14.60 -30.52
C LEU A 400 20.85 -15.99 -30.10
N ILE A 401 21.14 -17.05 -30.87
CA ILE A 401 20.80 -18.43 -30.52
C ILE A 401 21.42 -18.81 -29.18
N GLY A 402 22.72 -18.52 -28.99
CA GLY A 402 23.40 -18.81 -27.73
C GLY A 402 22.76 -18.08 -26.54
N LEU A 403 22.44 -16.80 -26.71
CA LEU A 403 21.82 -15.97 -25.69
C LEU A 403 20.40 -16.45 -25.33
N VAL A 404 19.59 -16.78 -26.35
CA VAL A 404 18.24 -17.33 -26.17
C VAL A 404 18.28 -18.66 -25.41
N ARG A 405 19.18 -19.57 -25.78
CA ARG A 405 19.31 -20.87 -25.08
C ARG A 405 19.64 -20.68 -23.60
N ARG A 406 20.62 -19.82 -23.29
CA ARG A 406 20.98 -19.54 -21.89
C ARG A 406 19.86 -18.85 -21.13
N ALA A 407 19.14 -17.92 -21.76
CA ALA A 407 17.96 -17.27 -21.17
C ALA A 407 16.87 -18.28 -20.78
N VAL A 408 16.57 -19.24 -21.67
CA VAL A 408 15.56 -20.29 -21.41
C VAL A 408 16.03 -21.24 -20.31
N VAL A 409 17.31 -21.62 -20.29
CA VAL A 409 17.88 -22.45 -19.21
C VAL A 409 17.84 -21.73 -17.87
N ALA A 410 18.26 -20.46 -17.83
CA ALA A 410 18.21 -19.64 -16.63
C ALA A 410 16.78 -19.47 -16.11
N GLN A 411 15.80 -19.30 -17.00
CA GLN A 411 14.39 -19.25 -16.62
C GLN A 411 13.89 -20.59 -16.07
N ARG A 412 14.24 -21.73 -16.67
CA ARG A 412 13.89 -23.06 -16.14
C ARG A 412 14.52 -23.30 -14.77
N GLY A 413 15.77 -22.88 -14.58
CA GLY A 413 16.46 -22.91 -13.29
C GLY A 413 15.76 -22.05 -12.23
N LYS A 414 15.37 -20.81 -12.59
CA LYS A 414 14.57 -19.93 -11.73
C LYS A 414 13.18 -20.50 -11.44
N GLN A 415 12.49 -21.08 -12.41
CA GLN A 415 11.17 -21.71 -12.21
C GLN A 415 11.25 -22.98 -11.35
N SER A 416 12.28 -23.80 -11.53
CA SER A 416 12.50 -25.00 -10.71
C SER A 416 12.91 -24.62 -9.29
N ALA A 417 13.70 -23.56 -9.14
CA ALA A 417 14.02 -22.97 -7.85
C ALA A 417 12.81 -22.27 -7.21
N ASP A 418 11.91 -21.62 -7.96
CA ASP A 418 10.67 -21.00 -7.46
C ASP A 418 9.58 -22.04 -7.13
N LEU A 419 9.61 -23.21 -7.77
CA LEU A 419 8.75 -24.36 -7.42
C LEU A 419 9.23 -25.08 -6.15
N LEU A 420 10.51 -24.94 -5.80
CA LEU A 420 11.13 -25.48 -4.59
C LEU A 420 11.38 -24.43 -3.49
N ALA A 421 11.28 -23.14 -3.83
CA ALA A 421 11.36 -22.05 -2.87
C ALA A 421 10.01 -21.93 -2.17
N PRO A 422 9.98 -21.86 -0.83
CA PRO A 422 8.74 -21.55 -0.12
C PRO A 422 8.17 -20.26 -0.70
N LYS A 423 6.95 -20.33 -1.24
CA LYS A 423 6.23 -19.12 -1.65
C LYS A 423 6.15 -18.22 -0.42
N HIS A 424 6.69 -17.01 -0.54
CA HIS A 424 6.52 -16.02 0.51
C HIS A 424 5.08 -15.51 0.49
N HIS A 425 4.37 -15.64 1.61
CA HIS A 425 2.98 -15.21 1.75
C HIS A 425 2.90 -13.94 2.60
N TRP A 426 2.21 -12.91 2.10
CA TRP A 426 1.87 -11.71 2.86
C TRP A 426 0.36 -11.67 3.10
N MET A 427 -0.06 -12.14 4.27
CA MET A 427 -1.47 -12.24 4.68
C MET A 427 -1.75 -11.29 5.85
N VAL A 428 -1.49 -10.01 5.63
CA VAL A 428 -1.79 -8.94 6.60
C VAL A 428 -2.99 -8.14 6.08
N PRO A 429 -4.11 -8.07 6.82
CA PRO A 429 -5.37 -7.52 6.32
C PRO A 429 -5.43 -5.98 6.34
N PHE A 430 -4.37 -5.31 6.81
CA PHE A 430 -4.33 -3.87 7.00
C PHE A 430 -3.26 -3.23 6.13
N GLU A 431 -3.56 -2.06 5.56
CA GLU A 431 -2.56 -1.19 4.93
C GLU A 431 -1.56 -0.67 5.96
N ARG A 432 -0.34 -0.33 5.53
CA ARG A 432 0.64 0.30 6.40
C ARG A 432 0.11 1.66 6.83
N ASN A 433 0.18 1.92 8.13
CA ASN A 433 -0.23 3.21 8.67
C ASN A 433 0.84 4.27 8.41
N GLU A 434 0.70 5.04 7.32
CA GLU A 434 1.62 6.14 6.97
C GLU A 434 1.70 7.24 8.04
N GLY A 435 0.70 7.34 8.92
CA GLY A 435 0.67 8.26 10.05
C GLY A 435 1.05 7.61 11.38
N PHE A 436 1.84 6.52 11.38
CA PHE A 436 2.35 5.90 12.60
C PHE A 436 3.36 6.83 13.28
N VAL A 437 3.25 6.98 14.61
CA VAL A 437 4.05 7.94 15.39
C VAL A 437 4.72 7.25 16.58
N GLY A 438 6.04 7.41 16.67
CA GLY A 438 6.84 7.03 17.83
C GLY A 438 6.97 5.53 18.04
N ARG A 439 7.01 5.08 19.30
CA ARG A 439 7.14 3.67 19.72
C ARG A 439 8.43 2.98 19.28
N GLU A 440 9.46 3.75 18.95
CA GLU A 440 10.72 3.21 18.42
C GLU A 440 11.43 2.26 19.39
N ASP A 441 11.38 2.52 20.70
CA ASP A 441 11.98 1.60 21.67
C ASP A 441 11.27 0.25 21.71
N ILE A 442 9.94 0.24 21.56
CA ILE A 442 9.12 -0.98 21.50
C ILE A 442 9.41 -1.73 20.20
N LEU A 443 9.42 -1.03 19.06
CA LEU A 443 9.69 -1.62 17.75
C LEU A 443 11.11 -2.18 17.68
N ARG A 444 12.11 -1.50 18.26
CA ARG A 444 13.49 -1.99 18.35
C ARG A 444 13.57 -3.30 19.14
N LEU A 445 12.79 -3.45 20.22
CA LEU A 445 12.73 -4.69 20.99
C LEU A 445 12.05 -5.81 20.19
N LEU A 446 10.95 -5.51 19.49
CA LEU A 446 10.24 -6.46 18.64
C LEU A 446 11.12 -6.95 17.49
N LEU A 447 11.74 -6.04 16.73
CA LEU A 447 12.59 -6.40 15.60
C LEU A 447 13.87 -7.15 16.00
N LYS A 448 14.26 -7.12 17.27
CA LYS A 448 15.35 -7.94 17.83
C LYS A 448 14.91 -9.33 18.25
N ARG A 449 13.61 -9.66 18.25
CA ARG A 449 13.07 -10.91 18.80
C ARG A 449 12.11 -11.64 17.88
N THR A 450 11.35 -10.91 17.08
CA THR A 450 10.33 -11.45 16.21
C THR A 450 10.87 -12.11 14.93
N PRO A 451 11.98 -11.66 14.31
CA PRO A 451 12.50 -12.33 13.12
C PRO A 451 12.87 -13.80 13.44
N PRO A 452 12.35 -14.79 12.68
CA PRO A 452 12.58 -16.21 12.99
C PRO A 452 14.05 -16.63 13.00
N SER A 453 14.93 -15.89 12.31
CA SER A 453 16.38 -16.13 12.28
C SER A 453 17.11 -15.76 13.58
N THR A 454 16.45 -15.11 14.53
CA THR A 454 17.09 -14.57 15.74
C THR A 454 17.53 -15.66 16.71
N GLN A 455 16.73 -16.73 16.88
CA GLN A 455 17.09 -17.90 17.69
C GLN A 455 16.90 -19.17 16.86
N PRO A 456 17.98 -19.69 16.25
CA PRO A 456 17.90 -20.81 15.31
C PRO A 456 17.28 -22.09 15.90
N ASP A 457 17.35 -22.28 17.21
CA ASP A 457 16.92 -23.50 17.89
C ASP A 457 15.54 -23.38 18.57
N ALA A 458 14.77 -22.32 18.33
CA ALA A 458 13.50 -22.08 19.03
C ALA A 458 12.42 -21.44 18.16
N CYS A 459 11.19 -21.96 18.25
CA CYS A 459 9.99 -21.26 17.78
C CYS A 459 9.66 -20.11 18.75
N GLN A 460 10.07 -18.90 18.39
CA GLN A 460 10.02 -17.77 19.30
C GLN A 460 8.57 -17.33 19.56
N ARG A 461 8.28 -16.93 20.80
CA ARG A 461 7.00 -16.31 21.17
C ARG A 461 7.27 -14.95 21.79
N THR A 462 6.58 -13.94 21.29
CA THR A 462 6.66 -12.57 21.81
C THR A 462 5.25 -12.06 22.07
N VAL A 463 5.04 -11.34 23.17
CA VAL A 463 3.72 -10.82 23.57
C VAL A 463 3.79 -9.32 23.74
N ILE A 464 2.95 -8.60 23.02
CA ILE A 464 2.67 -7.19 23.26
C ILE A 464 1.49 -7.12 24.22
N GLN A 465 1.75 -6.72 25.47
CA GLN A 465 0.75 -6.62 26.53
C GLN A 465 0.41 -5.15 26.83
N GLY A 466 -0.86 -4.82 27.05
CA GLY A 466 -1.26 -3.49 27.51
C GLY A 466 -2.74 -3.19 27.39
N LEU A 467 -3.18 -2.07 27.96
CA LEU A 467 -4.58 -1.64 28.01
C LEU A 467 -5.23 -1.54 26.60
N GLY A 468 -6.56 -1.67 26.53
CA GLY A 468 -7.32 -1.41 25.31
C GLY A 468 -7.08 0.01 24.78
N GLY A 469 -6.78 0.15 23.49
CA GLY A 469 -6.57 1.46 22.84
C GLY A 469 -5.15 2.05 22.92
N VAL A 470 -4.17 1.35 23.52
CA VAL A 470 -2.75 1.80 23.58
C VAL A 470 -1.95 1.59 22.28
N GLY A 471 -2.56 0.97 21.26
CA GLY A 471 -1.97 0.82 19.93
C GLY A 471 -1.26 -0.51 19.65
N LYS A 472 -1.47 -1.57 20.45
CA LYS A 472 -0.78 -2.87 20.29
C LYS A 472 -0.88 -3.46 18.88
N THR A 473 -2.09 -3.52 18.31
CA THR A 473 -2.35 -3.97 16.94
C THR A 473 -1.55 -3.16 15.91
N GLN A 474 -1.48 -1.84 16.09
CA GLN A 474 -0.73 -0.95 15.19
C GLN A 474 0.80 -1.13 15.34
N ILE A 475 1.28 -1.42 16.55
CA ILE A 475 2.70 -1.73 16.80
C ILE A 475 3.05 -3.08 16.14
N ALA A 476 2.21 -4.10 16.27
CA ALA A 476 2.41 -5.39 15.61
C ALA A 476 2.40 -5.25 14.08
N LEU A 477 1.48 -4.44 13.55
CA LEU A 477 1.38 -4.13 12.13
C LEU A 477 2.65 -3.44 11.61
N GLU A 478 3.13 -2.39 12.28
CA GLU A 478 4.35 -1.70 11.87
C GLU A 478 5.59 -2.61 11.98
N ALA A 479 5.65 -3.47 13.01
CA ALA A 479 6.71 -4.47 13.12
C ALA A 479 6.69 -5.48 11.95
N ALA A 480 5.50 -5.90 11.51
CA ALA A 480 5.34 -6.78 10.34
C ALA A 480 5.85 -6.12 9.05
N TYR A 481 5.49 -4.87 8.83
CA TYR A 481 5.96 -4.10 7.66
C TYR A 481 7.48 -3.92 7.69
N ARG A 482 8.07 -3.54 8.84
CA ARG A 482 9.52 -3.40 8.97
C ARG A 482 10.27 -4.74 8.84
N LEU A 483 9.67 -5.84 9.29
CA LEU A 483 10.21 -7.18 9.04
C LEU A 483 10.23 -7.48 7.54
N ARG A 484 9.13 -7.23 6.82
CA ARG A 484 9.08 -7.43 5.37
C ARG A 484 10.08 -6.57 4.61
N ASP A 485 10.28 -5.33 5.05
CA ASP A 485 11.25 -4.41 4.43
C ASP A 485 12.71 -4.91 4.62
N THR A 486 12.98 -5.70 5.67
CA THR A 486 14.32 -6.22 5.99
C THR A 486 14.55 -7.67 5.56
N ASP A 487 13.54 -8.53 5.63
CA ASP A 487 13.52 -9.90 5.15
C ASP A 487 12.23 -10.16 4.35
N SER A 488 12.29 -9.84 3.06
CA SER A 488 11.17 -10.05 2.12
C SER A 488 10.91 -11.52 1.79
N SER A 489 11.70 -12.44 2.34
CA SER A 489 11.51 -13.89 2.18
C SER A 489 10.79 -14.55 3.37
N CYS A 490 10.54 -13.81 4.45
CA CYS A 490 9.79 -14.30 5.61
C CYS A 490 8.29 -14.09 5.44
N SER A 491 7.51 -15.17 5.28
CA SER A 491 6.05 -15.10 5.21
C SER A 491 5.46 -14.45 6.47
N VAL A 492 4.38 -13.68 6.33
CA VAL A 492 3.67 -13.08 7.46
C VAL A 492 2.20 -13.43 7.38
N PHE A 493 1.72 -14.10 8.42
CA PHE A 493 0.34 -14.54 8.58
C PHE A 493 -0.33 -13.79 9.73
N TRP A 494 -1.52 -13.25 9.51
CA TRP A 494 -2.26 -12.52 10.52
C TRP A 494 -3.55 -13.24 10.87
N VAL A 495 -3.73 -13.56 12.16
CA VAL A 495 -4.89 -14.28 12.66
C VAL A 495 -5.58 -13.48 13.76
N PRO A 496 -6.84 -13.05 13.56
CA PRO A 496 -7.64 -12.47 14.62
C PRO A 496 -8.04 -13.54 15.65
N ALA A 497 -7.76 -13.31 16.93
CA ALA A 497 -8.24 -14.15 18.04
C ALA A 497 -9.41 -13.46 18.76
N VAL A 498 -10.36 -12.91 17.99
CA VAL A 498 -11.55 -12.23 18.51
C VAL A 498 -12.63 -13.24 18.91
N ASP A 499 -12.84 -14.25 18.08
CA ASP A 499 -13.74 -15.38 18.31
C ASP A 499 -13.24 -16.62 17.53
N ALA A 500 -13.89 -17.78 17.75
CA ALA A 500 -13.48 -19.02 17.10
C ALA A 500 -13.64 -18.99 15.57
N THR A 501 -14.72 -18.35 15.08
CA THR A 501 -15.05 -18.28 13.65
C THR A 501 -14.01 -17.49 12.87
N THR A 502 -13.61 -16.33 13.36
CA THR A 502 -12.59 -15.47 12.74
C THR A 502 -11.22 -16.12 12.71
N PHE A 503 -10.87 -16.87 13.76
CA PHE A 503 -9.65 -17.67 13.79
C PHE A 503 -9.68 -18.81 12.78
N GLU A 504 -10.79 -19.55 12.71
CA GLU A 504 -10.98 -20.67 11.77
C GLU A 504 -10.91 -20.22 10.32
N ASN A 505 -11.58 -19.12 9.98
CA ASN A 505 -11.51 -18.52 8.65
C ASN A 505 -10.07 -18.12 8.28
N ALA A 506 -9.33 -17.49 9.21
CA ALA A 506 -7.95 -17.12 8.96
C ALA A 506 -7.04 -18.35 8.76
N TYR A 507 -7.22 -19.41 9.55
CA TYR A 507 -6.48 -20.67 9.35
C TYR A 507 -6.84 -21.33 8.03
N HIS A 508 -8.12 -21.35 7.66
CA HIS A 508 -8.55 -21.86 6.36
C HIS A 508 -7.88 -21.09 5.21
N ASP A 509 -7.88 -19.76 5.24
CA ASP A 509 -7.22 -18.94 4.23
C ASP A 509 -5.71 -19.21 4.17
N ILE A 510 -5.05 -19.36 5.33
CA ILE A 510 -3.63 -19.73 5.40
C ILE A 510 -3.40 -21.09 4.75
N GLY A 511 -4.25 -22.07 5.06
CA GLY A 511 -4.21 -23.40 4.46
C GLY A 511 -4.32 -23.35 2.95
N GLN A 512 -5.25 -22.54 2.41
CA GLN A 512 -5.42 -22.38 0.98
C GLN A 512 -4.16 -21.80 0.31
N GLN A 513 -3.54 -20.81 0.95
CA GLN A 513 -2.31 -20.20 0.43
C GLN A 513 -1.12 -21.17 0.47
N LEU A 514 -1.01 -21.96 1.53
CA LEU A 514 0.02 -22.99 1.69
C LEU A 514 -0.25 -24.26 0.87
N GLY A 515 -1.42 -24.39 0.23
CA GLY A 515 -1.78 -25.56 -0.57
C GLY A 515 -2.00 -26.82 0.27
N VAL A 516 -2.50 -26.66 1.50
CA VAL A 516 -2.76 -27.79 2.42
C VAL A 516 -3.86 -28.68 1.85
N ALA A 517 -3.59 -29.99 1.77
CA ALA A 517 -4.57 -30.95 1.28
C ALA A 517 -5.68 -31.22 2.31
N GLY A 518 -6.91 -31.43 1.84
CA GLY A 518 -8.05 -31.82 2.71
C GLY A 518 -8.83 -30.65 3.32
N LEU A 519 -8.60 -29.41 2.89
CA LEU A 519 -9.37 -28.24 3.35
C LEU A 519 -10.84 -28.26 2.91
N ASP A 520 -11.14 -28.92 1.79
CA ASP A 520 -12.50 -29.04 1.25
C ASP A 520 -13.31 -30.20 1.88
N ASP A 521 -12.74 -30.93 2.84
CA ASP A 521 -13.45 -31.99 3.58
C ASP A 521 -14.18 -31.39 4.79
N ASP A 522 -15.51 -31.37 4.75
CA ASP A 522 -16.38 -30.87 5.82
C ASP A 522 -16.14 -31.53 7.19
N LYS A 523 -15.43 -32.67 7.25
CA LYS A 523 -15.11 -33.39 8.48
C LYS A 523 -13.67 -33.16 8.97
N ALA A 524 -12.84 -32.48 8.19
CA ALA A 524 -11.44 -32.24 8.56
C ALA A 524 -11.31 -31.16 9.64
N ASP A 525 -10.39 -31.35 10.58
CA ASP A 525 -9.97 -30.29 11.49
C ASP A 525 -8.96 -29.39 10.77
N ILE A 526 -9.46 -28.37 10.06
CA ILE A 526 -8.66 -27.41 9.29
C ILE A 526 -7.54 -26.81 10.16
N LYS A 527 -7.81 -26.51 11.43
CA LYS A 527 -6.83 -25.91 12.34
C LYS A 527 -5.65 -26.84 12.56
N ALA A 528 -5.91 -28.13 12.76
CA ALA A 528 -4.86 -29.15 12.92
C ALA A 528 -4.04 -29.35 11.63
N LEU A 529 -4.69 -29.36 10.46
CA LEU A 529 -3.99 -29.50 9.18
C LEU A 529 -3.02 -28.35 8.92
N VAL A 530 -3.47 -27.12 9.16
CA VAL A 530 -2.65 -25.91 8.98
C VAL A 530 -1.53 -25.84 10.03
N GLN A 531 -1.81 -26.23 11.27
CA GLN A 531 -0.79 -26.34 12.32
C GLN A 531 0.34 -27.27 11.89
N VAL A 532 0.02 -28.45 11.36
CA VAL A 532 1.01 -29.42 10.87
C VAL A 532 1.79 -28.82 9.72
N ALA A 533 1.12 -28.25 8.72
CA ALA A 533 1.75 -27.66 7.55
C ALA A 533 2.73 -26.53 7.92
N MET A 534 2.35 -25.63 8.84
CA MET A 534 3.23 -24.54 9.29
C MET A 534 4.35 -24.99 10.25
N SER A 535 4.19 -26.16 10.89
CA SER A 535 5.24 -26.74 11.74
C SER A 535 6.27 -27.50 10.92
N ASP A 536 5.98 -27.81 9.66
CA ASP A 536 6.91 -28.42 8.73
C ASP A 536 8.07 -27.47 8.38
N GLU A 537 9.26 -28.03 8.14
CA GLU A 537 10.43 -27.27 7.72
C GLU A 537 10.29 -26.68 6.31
N ASP A 538 9.47 -27.29 5.48
CA ASP A 538 9.18 -26.88 4.10
C ASP A 538 8.30 -25.62 4.05
N ALA A 539 7.64 -25.25 5.15
CA ALA A 539 6.88 -24.00 5.27
C ALA A 539 7.75 -22.74 5.19
N GLY A 540 9.09 -22.89 5.23
CA GLY A 540 10.04 -21.79 5.16
C GLY A 540 10.01 -20.90 6.41
N ARG A 541 10.54 -19.67 6.27
CA ARG A 541 10.51 -18.69 7.35
C ARG A 541 9.15 -18.03 7.44
N TRP A 542 8.58 -17.98 8.63
CA TRP A 542 7.28 -17.31 8.84
C TRP A 542 7.15 -16.61 10.18
N LEU A 543 6.37 -15.54 10.19
CA LEU A 543 5.86 -14.84 11.36
C LEU A 543 4.33 -15.01 11.41
N LEU A 544 3.81 -15.58 12.49
CA LEU A 544 2.39 -15.66 12.78
C LEU A 544 2.00 -14.60 13.82
N ILE A 545 1.11 -13.69 13.46
CA ILE A 545 0.61 -12.64 14.36
C ILE A 545 -0.78 -13.05 14.84
N ILE A 546 -0.92 -13.32 16.13
CA ILE A 546 -2.20 -13.58 16.79
C ILE A 546 -2.66 -12.27 17.46
N ASP A 547 -3.59 -11.57 16.83
CA ASP A 547 -4.07 -10.27 17.31
C ASP A 547 -5.30 -10.42 18.22
N ASN A 548 -5.34 -9.66 19.30
CA ASN A 548 -6.46 -9.57 20.25
C ASN A 548 -6.76 -10.89 20.99
N ALA A 549 -5.71 -11.63 21.38
CA ALA A 549 -5.81 -12.84 22.21
C ALA A 549 -6.16 -12.48 23.67
N ASP A 550 -7.38 -11.96 23.88
CA ASP A 550 -7.82 -11.38 25.15
C ASP A 550 -8.65 -12.35 26.00
N ASP A 551 -9.25 -13.40 25.42
CA ASP A 551 -10.14 -14.35 26.10
C ASP A 551 -9.41 -15.66 26.49
N PRO A 552 -9.18 -15.93 27.79
CA PRO A 552 -8.53 -17.16 28.24
C PRO A 552 -9.30 -18.44 27.89
N GLU A 553 -10.63 -18.41 27.87
CA GLU A 553 -11.45 -19.59 27.55
C GLU A 553 -11.36 -19.89 26.06
N LEU A 554 -11.41 -18.88 25.20
CA LEU A 554 -11.18 -19.05 23.77
C LEU A 554 -9.79 -19.61 23.48
N MET A 555 -8.76 -19.09 24.17
CA MET A 555 -7.38 -19.51 23.93
C MET A 555 -7.06 -20.89 24.53
N PHE A 556 -7.57 -21.23 25.71
CA PHE A 556 -7.10 -22.40 26.47
C PHE A 556 -8.19 -23.31 27.05
N GLY A 557 -9.47 -23.00 26.81
CA GLY A 557 -10.60 -23.81 27.25
C GLY A 557 -10.73 -25.14 26.52
N LEU A 558 -11.89 -25.78 26.65
CA LEU A 558 -12.22 -27.01 25.92
C LEU A 558 -12.36 -26.70 24.42
N GLY A 559 -11.38 -27.13 23.62
CA GLY A 559 -11.26 -26.75 22.21
C GLY A 559 -10.43 -25.48 21.96
N GLY A 560 -9.78 -24.93 23.00
CA GLY A 560 -9.09 -23.64 22.94
C GLY A 560 -7.98 -23.56 21.88
N LEU A 561 -7.85 -22.38 21.28
CA LEU A 561 -7.05 -22.11 20.08
C LEU A 561 -5.53 -22.32 20.24
N ALA A 562 -5.00 -22.18 21.47
CA ALA A 562 -3.57 -22.32 21.75
C ALA A 562 -3.02 -23.71 21.38
N ARG A 563 -3.87 -24.75 21.38
CA ARG A 563 -3.47 -26.12 20.98
C ARG A 563 -3.13 -26.24 19.50
N TYR A 564 -3.62 -25.31 18.68
CA TYR A 564 -3.44 -25.28 17.22
C TYR A 564 -2.30 -24.36 16.77
N LEU A 565 -1.57 -23.76 17.72
CA LEU A 565 -0.42 -22.92 17.38
C LEU A 565 0.69 -23.80 16.78
N PRO A 566 1.24 -23.43 15.61
CA PRO A 566 2.34 -24.16 15.00
C PRO A 566 3.64 -23.96 15.79
N CYS A 567 4.60 -24.87 15.60
CA CYS A 567 5.91 -24.79 16.21
C CYS A 567 6.97 -25.20 15.20
N SER A 568 7.84 -24.26 14.81
CA SER A 568 8.94 -24.50 13.86
C SER A 568 10.15 -23.66 14.23
N MET A 569 11.36 -24.18 14.00
CA MET A 569 12.62 -23.43 14.15
C MET A 569 12.74 -22.27 13.13
N LYS A 570 11.97 -22.34 12.04
CA LYS A 570 11.86 -21.27 11.04
C LYS A 570 10.63 -20.37 11.30
N GLY A 571 9.92 -20.61 12.40
CA GLY A 571 8.69 -19.91 12.77
C GLY A 571 8.85 -18.99 13.97
N SER A 572 8.05 -17.92 14.01
CA SER A 572 7.93 -17.01 15.15
C SER A 572 6.48 -16.60 15.34
N ILE A 573 6.04 -16.43 16.59
CA ILE A 573 4.67 -16.03 16.92
C ILE A 573 4.67 -14.74 17.73
N LEU A 574 3.92 -13.75 17.26
CA LEU A 574 3.69 -12.48 17.93
C LEU A 574 2.24 -12.40 18.39
N PHE A 575 2.02 -12.23 19.69
CA PHE A 575 0.69 -12.06 20.27
C PHE A 575 0.45 -10.60 20.61
N THR A 576 -0.78 -10.12 20.43
CA THR A 576 -1.27 -8.92 21.11
C THR A 576 -2.36 -9.32 22.11
N THR A 577 -2.24 -8.83 23.35
CA THR A 577 -3.22 -9.14 24.41
C THR A 577 -3.34 -8.01 25.43
N ARG A 578 -4.50 -7.89 26.04
CA ARG A 578 -4.80 -7.05 27.21
C ARG A 578 -4.72 -7.85 28.50
N THR A 579 -4.83 -9.17 28.40
CA THR A 579 -5.12 -10.04 29.54
C THR A 579 -3.83 -10.65 30.07
N ARG A 580 -3.57 -10.41 31.36
CA ARG A 580 -2.39 -10.97 32.03
C ARG A 580 -2.44 -12.48 32.13
N GLU A 581 -3.60 -13.05 32.41
CA GLU A 581 -3.79 -14.50 32.46
C GLU A 581 -3.37 -15.17 31.14
N VAL A 582 -3.79 -14.63 30.00
CA VAL A 582 -3.40 -15.17 28.68
C VAL A 582 -1.88 -15.13 28.52
N MET A 583 -1.25 -13.99 28.82
CA MET A 583 0.20 -13.86 28.77
C MET A 583 0.92 -14.88 29.68
N GLU A 584 0.43 -15.13 30.89
CA GLU A 584 1.02 -16.10 31.83
C GLU A 584 0.87 -17.55 31.32
N ARG A 585 -0.27 -17.87 30.71
CA ARG A 585 -0.57 -19.22 30.18
C ARG A 585 0.09 -19.52 28.83
N LEU A 586 0.53 -18.51 28.07
CA LEU A 586 1.30 -18.70 26.83
C LEU A 586 2.74 -19.20 27.07
N ASP A 587 3.18 -19.25 28.34
CA ASP A 587 4.51 -19.70 28.79
C ASP A 587 5.67 -19.00 28.05
N VAL A 588 5.57 -17.68 27.94
CA VAL A 588 6.55 -16.86 27.23
C VAL A 588 7.64 -16.40 28.18
N HIS A 589 8.91 -16.55 27.78
CA HIS A 589 10.05 -16.05 28.54
C HIS A 589 9.86 -14.57 28.88
N SER A 590 10.20 -14.14 30.11
CA SER A 590 9.92 -12.78 30.60
C SER A 590 10.41 -11.67 29.66
N ALA A 591 11.56 -11.88 29.02
CA ALA A 591 12.11 -10.96 28.05
C ALA A 591 11.29 -10.85 26.74
N GLY A 592 10.51 -11.87 26.38
CA GLY A 592 9.56 -11.87 25.27
C GLY A 592 8.24 -11.14 25.57
N VAL A 593 8.04 -10.65 26.80
CA VAL A 593 6.87 -9.85 27.17
C VAL A 593 7.19 -8.37 27.09
N ILE A 594 6.51 -7.66 26.20
CA ILE A 594 6.67 -6.22 26.00
C ILE A 594 5.42 -5.50 26.48
N LYS A 595 5.54 -4.89 27.67
CA LYS A 595 4.48 -4.07 28.26
C LYS A 595 4.42 -2.71 27.58
N THR A 596 3.29 -2.41 26.96
CA THR A 596 3.04 -1.18 26.22
C THR A 596 2.31 -0.17 27.10
N ALA A 597 2.96 0.96 27.35
CA ALA A 597 2.38 2.08 28.08
C ALA A 597 1.60 3.03 27.15
N LYS A 598 1.00 4.08 27.73
CA LYS A 598 0.41 5.22 27.00
C LYS A 598 1.49 5.96 26.20
N MET A 599 1.10 6.88 25.31
CA MET A 599 2.07 7.66 24.52
C MET A 599 2.84 8.62 25.43
N SER A 600 4.10 8.90 25.07
CA SER A 600 4.78 10.05 25.66
C SER A 600 4.05 11.34 25.26
N ARG A 601 4.31 12.43 25.98
CA ARG A 601 3.71 13.73 25.65
C ARG A 601 4.09 14.18 24.24
N GLU A 602 5.33 13.92 23.84
CA GLU A 602 5.88 14.24 22.52
C GLU A 602 5.20 13.39 21.44
N GLU A 603 5.12 12.08 21.64
CA GLU A 603 4.43 11.15 20.72
C GLU A 603 2.96 11.55 20.54
N ALA A 604 2.26 11.89 21.64
CA ALA A 604 0.86 12.26 21.63
C ALA A 604 0.59 13.59 20.90
N ARG A 605 1.47 14.58 21.10
CA ARG A 605 1.42 15.86 20.36
C ARG A 605 1.60 15.64 18.86
N GLU A 606 2.59 14.84 18.50
CA GLU A 606 2.89 14.55 17.11
C GLU A 606 1.72 13.83 16.43
N MET A 607 1.18 12.78 17.06
CA MET A 607 0.00 12.07 16.56
C MET A 607 -1.22 12.99 16.39
N MET A 608 -1.45 13.92 17.31
CA MET A 608 -2.56 14.87 17.20
C MET A 608 -2.37 15.82 16.00
N ARG A 609 -1.13 16.25 15.73
CA ARG A 609 -0.80 17.15 14.60
C ARG A 609 -0.88 16.48 13.24
N THR A 610 -0.59 15.18 13.12
CA THR A 610 -0.56 14.47 11.83
C THR A 610 -1.85 14.59 11.01
N ARG A 611 -3.01 14.83 11.64
CA ARG A 611 -4.32 14.96 10.96
C ARG A 611 -5.01 16.31 11.12
N LEU A 612 -4.40 17.24 11.84
CA LEU A 612 -4.98 18.54 12.16
C LEU A 612 -4.11 19.65 11.58
N THR A 613 -4.75 20.64 10.96
CA THR A 613 -4.03 21.85 10.51
C THR A 613 -3.68 22.74 11.70
N GLU A 614 -2.73 23.66 11.53
CA GLU A 614 -2.30 24.59 12.59
C GLU A 614 -3.48 25.32 13.25
N ILE A 615 -4.51 25.67 12.49
CA ILE A 615 -5.74 26.34 13.00
C ILE A 615 -6.38 25.59 14.17
N HIS A 616 -6.28 24.25 14.21
CA HIS A 616 -6.88 23.44 15.27
C HIS A 616 -6.05 23.39 16.56
N VAL A 617 -4.72 23.53 16.45
CA VAL A 617 -3.74 23.26 17.53
C VAL A 617 -2.80 24.45 17.80
N GLN A 618 -3.18 25.65 17.37
CA GLN A 618 -2.42 26.90 17.59
C GLN A 618 -2.10 27.15 19.07
N ASP A 619 -3.04 26.87 19.97
CA ASP A 619 -2.81 26.97 21.42
C ASP A 619 -2.17 25.68 21.95
N THR A 620 -0.86 25.75 22.16
CA THR A 620 -0.08 24.62 22.68
C THR A 620 -0.52 24.25 24.11
N ALA A 621 -0.88 25.21 24.96
CA ALA A 621 -1.28 24.94 26.34
C ALA A 621 -2.63 24.21 26.41
N SER A 622 -3.60 24.61 25.58
CA SER A 622 -4.88 23.89 25.48
C SER A 622 -4.74 22.54 24.79
N THR A 623 -3.85 22.41 23.81
CA THR A 623 -3.53 21.13 23.17
C THR A 623 -2.95 20.16 24.19
N ASP A 624 -1.98 20.59 25.01
CA ASP A 624 -1.44 19.79 26.11
C ASP A 624 -2.51 19.44 27.14
N GLY A 625 -3.34 20.43 27.52
CA GLY A 625 -4.44 20.21 28.44
C GLY A 625 -5.46 19.19 27.93
N LEU A 626 -5.65 19.11 26.60
CA LEU A 626 -6.49 18.09 25.97
C LEU A 626 -5.80 16.72 25.94
N LEU A 627 -4.50 16.67 25.62
CA LEU A 627 -3.75 15.41 25.61
C LEU A 627 -3.63 14.80 27.01
N ASP A 628 -3.40 15.63 28.04
CA ASP A 628 -3.46 15.24 29.45
C ASP A 628 -4.87 14.73 29.81
N PHE A 629 -5.92 15.37 29.29
CA PHE A 629 -7.31 14.96 29.51
C PHE A 629 -7.65 13.62 28.85
N LEU A 630 -7.12 13.37 27.65
CA LEU A 630 -7.24 12.12 26.90
C LEU A 630 -6.22 11.07 27.35
N ASP A 631 -5.44 11.38 28.39
CA ASP A 631 -4.50 10.49 29.05
C ASP A 631 -3.45 9.90 28.10
N HIS A 632 -3.10 10.68 27.07
CA HIS A 632 -2.17 10.29 26.02
C HIS A 632 -2.48 8.92 25.38
N LEU A 633 -3.76 8.52 25.37
CA LEU A 633 -4.19 7.24 24.80
C LEU A 633 -4.36 7.40 23.27
N PRO A 634 -3.62 6.66 22.43
CA PRO A 634 -3.66 6.82 20.97
C PRO A 634 -5.08 6.77 20.40
N LEU A 635 -5.90 5.82 20.87
CA LEU A 635 -7.27 5.68 20.40
C LEU A 635 -8.13 6.91 20.73
N ALA A 636 -7.97 7.49 21.92
CA ALA A 636 -8.72 8.68 22.34
C ALA A 636 -8.26 9.92 21.59
N ILE A 637 -6.96 10.04 21.34
CA ILE A 637 -6.37 11.09 20.51
C ILE A 637 -6.91 11.00 19.09
N ARG A 638 -6.87 9.80 18.46
CA ARG A 638 -7.40 9.59 17.11
C ARG A 638 -8.87 9.96 17.01
N GLN A 639 -9.69 9.55 17.97
CA GLN A 639 -11.11 9.88 18.00
C GLN A 639 -11.34 11.40 18.12
N ALA A 640 -10.61 12.08 19.01
CA ALA A 640 -10.70 13.52 19.18
C ALA A 640 -10.24 14.27 17.92
N SER A 641 -9.11 13.89 17.33
CA SER A 641 -8.60 14.46 16.08
C SER A 641 -9.55 14.26 14.92
N ALA A 642 -10.14 13.07 14.77
CA ALA A 642 -11.14 12.80 13.73
C ALA A 642 -12.39 13.69 13.88
N TYR A 643 -12.86 13.88 15.12
CA TYR A 643 -13.98 14.77 15.41
C TYR A 643 -13.65 16.23 15.09
N MET A 644 -12.50 16.72 15.56
CA MET A 644 -12.06 18.10 15.33
C MET A 644 -11.91 18.38 13.85
N HIS A 645 -11.24 17.48 13.11
CA HIS A 645 -11.11 17.59 11.65
C HIS A 645 -12.47 17.64 10.94
N LYS A 646 -13.40 16.75 11.31
CA LYS A 646 -14.73 16.68 10.68
C LYS A 646 -15.60 17.91 10.95
N THR A 647 -15.48 18.51 12.13
CA THR A 647 -16.33 19.62 12.58
C THR A 647 -15.67 21.00 12.48
N GLY A 648 -14.36 21.05 12.26
CA GLY A 648 -13.57 22.28 12.20
C GLY A 648 -13.35 22.97 13.56
N ILE A 649 -13.63 22.32 14.69
CA ILE A 649 -13.46 22.95 16.02
C ILE A 649 -12.02 22.80 16.53
N SER A 650 -11.54 23.83 17.25
CA SER A 650 -10.20 23.83 17.83
C SER A 650 -10.06 22.92 19.06
N ALA A 651 -8.82 22.57 19.40
CA ALA A 651 -8.49 21.81 20.61
C ALA A 651 -9.00 22.50 21.89
N VAL A 652 -8.95 23.83 21.94
CA VAL A 652 -9.51 24.66 23.02
C VAL A 652 -11.01 24.36 23.19
N ARG A 653 -11.77 24.47 22.09
CA ARG A 653 -13.23 24.28 22.11
C ARG A 653 -13.61 22.84 22.42
N TYR A 654 -12.85 21.87 21.90
CA TYR A 654 -13.05 20.47 22.22
C TYR A 654 -12.82 20.18 23.71
N LEU A 655 -11.76 20.75 24.30
CA LEU A 655 -11.46 20.64 25.72
C LEU A 655 -12.55 21.27 26.60
N GLU A 656 -13.12 22.41 26.18
CA GLU A 656 -14.29 23.02 26.83
C GLU A 656 -15.49 22.06 26.84
N TYR A 657 -15.79 21.40 25.70
CA TYR A 657 -16.86 20.40 25.66
C TYR A 657 -16.58 19.22 26.58
N CYS A 658 -15.34 18.73 26.63
CA CYS A 658 -14.93 17.65 27.53
C CYS A 658 -15.13 18.01 29.01
N ARG A 659 -14.92 19.28 29.36
CA ARG A 659 -15.06 19.79 30.75
C ARG A 659 -16.49 20.22 31.10
N SER A 660 -17.37 20.40 30.11
CA SER A 660 -18.71 20.94 30.31
C SER A 660 -19.63 20.06 31.15
N SER A 661 -19.68 18.75 30.85
CA SER A 661 -20.45 17.76 31.62
C SER A 661 -20.02 16.33 31.28
N ASP A 662 -20.22 15.41 32.23
CA ASP A 662 -19.99 13.98 32.03
C ASP A 662 -20.86 13.42 30.89
N ILE A 663 -22.09 13.93 30.71
CA ILE A 663 -23.01 13.55 29.61
C ILE A 663 -22.45 13.96 28.24
N THR A 664 -21.95 15.19 28.10
CA THR A 664 -21.36 15.67 26.84
C THR A 664 -20.14 14.83 26.48
N LEU A 665 -19.28 14.54 27.45
CA LEU A 665 -18.09 13.75 27.22
C LEU A 665 -18.41 12.32 26.81
N VAL A 666 -19.38 11.66 27.46
CA VAL A 666 -19.84 10.33 27.06
C VAL A 666 -20.38 10.35 25.63
N LYS A 667 -21.14 11.39 25.24
CA LYS A 667 -21.60 11.55 23.85
C LYS A 667 -20.43 11.67 22.87
N LEU A 668 -19.36 12.38 23.23
CA LEU A 668 -18.15 12.49 22.41
C LEU A 668 -17.40 11.15 22.32
N LEU A 669 -17.20 10.48 23.46
CA LEU A 669 -16.49 9.20 23.55
C LEU A 669 -17.23 8.02 22.92
N SER A 670 -18.56 8.14 22.75
CA SER A 670 -19.41 7.13 22.11
C SER A 670 -19.60 7.36 20.60
N ARG A 671 -19.09 8.47 20.04
CA ARG A 671 -19.19 8.72 18.60
C ARG A 671 -18.20 7.85 17.84
N ASP A 672 -18.72 7.20 16.82
CA ASP A 672 -17.91 6.41 15.91
C ASP A 672 -17.09 7.32 14.97
N PHE A 673 -15.98 6.79 14.47
CA PHE A 673 -15.14 7.44 13.48
C PHE A 673 -14.55 6.39 12.53
N GLU A 674 -14.24 6.77 11.30
CA GLU A 674 -13.63 5.83 10.35
C GLU A 674 -12.15 5.63 10.66
N ASP A 675 -11.75 4.37 10.81
CA ASP A 675 -10.35 3.97 11.00
C ASP A 675 -10.03 2.75 10.13
N ARG A 676 -9.20 2.94 9.09
CA ARG A 676 -8.79 1.88 8.15
C ARG A 676 -7.87 0.82 8.79
N GLY A 677 -7.33 1.10 9.98
CA GLY A 677 -6.45 0.19 10.72
C GLY A 677 -7.17 -0.77 11.68
N ARG A 678 -8.47 -1.03 11.47
CA ARG A 678 -9.30 -1.92 12.29
C ARG A 678 -10.17 -2.82 11.41
N TYR A 679 -10.60 -3.96 11.98
CA TYR A 679 -11.50 -4.90 11.31
C TYR A 679 -12.83 -4.25 10.94
N GLU A 680 -13.32 -4.53 9.74
CA GLU A 680 -14.62 -4.07 9.27
C GLU A 680 -15.75 -4.51 10.22
N GLY A 681 -16.71 -3.61 10.47
CA GLY A 681 -17.85 -3.88 11.35
C GLY A 681 -17.60 -3.64 12.85
N ILE A 682 -16.35 -3.45 13.29
CA ILE A 682 -16.06 -3.08 14.69
C ILE A 682 -16.26 -1.57 14.91
N LYS A 683 -17.10 -1.22 15.88
CA LYS A 683 -17.31 0.20 16.28
C LYS A 683 -16.02 0.77 16.89
N ASN A 684 -15.63 1.97 16.44
CA ASN A 684 -14.40 2.66 16.86
C ASN A 684 -14.46 3.54 18.12
N PRO A 685 -15.58 3.73 18.85
CA PRO A 685 -15.54 4.52 20.08
C PRO A 685 -14.59 3.92 21.13
N VAL A 686 -13.79 4.77 21.78
CA VAL A 686 -12.94 4.39 22.93
C VAL A 686 -13.78 3.70 24.00
N ALA A 687 -15.01 4.18 24.24
CA ALA A 687 -15.93 3.60 25.20
C ALA A 687 -16.26 2.11 24.92
N THR A 688 -16.42 1.73 23.65
CA THR A 688 -16.67 0.32 23.26
C THR A 688 -15.47 -0.56 23.60
N THR A 689 -14.25 -0.03 23.46
CA THR A 689 -13.02 -0.79 23.73
C THR A 689 -12.91 -1.17 25.21
N TRP A 690 -13.34 -0.29 26.12
CA TRP A 690 -13.39 -0.59 27.56
C TRP A 690 -14.59 -1.44 27.96
N LEU A 691 -15.74 -1.26 27.29
CA LEU A 691 -16.93 -2.09 27.53
C LEU A 691 -16.64 -3.58 27.37
N ILE A 692 -15.98 -3.97 26.27
CA ILE A 692 -15.59 -5.37 26.04
C ILE A 692 -14.72 -5.90 27.19
N SER A 693 -13.78 -5.08 27.66
CA SER A 693 -12.94 -5.43 28.81
C SER A 693 -13.72 -5.49 30.13
N PHE A 694 -14.78 -4.70 30.31
CA PHE A 694 -15.67 -4.81 31.47
C PHE A 694 -16.46 -6.12 31.48
N GLU A 695 -16.95 -6.55 30.32
CA GLU A 695 -17.69 -7.81 30.15
C GLU A 695 -16.78 -9.00 30.48
N HIS A 696 -15.54 -9.00 29.96
CA HIS A 696 -14.54 -10.04 30.27
C HIS A 696 -14.24 -10.10 31.76
N ILE A 697 -13.94 -8.96 32.39
CA ILE A 697 -13.67 -8.90 33.84
C ILE A 697 -14.87 -9.39 34.63
N SER A 698 -16.08 -8.99 34.26
CA SER A 698 -17.30 -9.38 34.99
C SER A 698 -17.59 -10.88 34.90
N ARG A 699 -17.17 -11.52 33.79
CA ARG A 699 -17.25 -12.97 33.58
C ARG A 699 -16.18 -13.72 34.37
N ASP A 700 -14.92 -13.27 34.27
CA ASP A 700 -13.75 -14.00 34.76
C ASP A 700 -13.49 -13.73 36.26
N SER A 701 -13.81 -12.53 36.74
CA SER A 701 -13.82 -12.17 38.17
C SER A 701 -15.04 -11.30 38.50
N PRO A 702 -16.16 -11.94 38.90
CA PRO A 702 -17.38 -11.23 39.27
C PRO A 702 -17.16 -10.15 40.33
N ARG A 703 -16.21 -10.36 41.25
CA ARG A 703 -15.83 -9.40 42.29
C ARG A 703 -15.12 -8.17 41.73
N ALA A 704 -14.18 -8.35 40.80
CA ALA A 704 -13.55 -7.22 40.10
C ALA A 704 -14.59 -6.40 39.32
N GLY A 705 -15.55 -7.08 38.66
CA GLY A 705 -16.69 -6.43 38.00
C GLY A 705 -17.59 -5.66 38.96
N GLU A 706 -17.87 -6.20 40.16
CA GLU A 706 -18.59 -5.50 41.23
C GLU A 706 -17.83 -4.23 41.67
N TYR A 707 -16.52 -4.34 41.92
CA TYR A 707 -15.69 -3.19 42.35
C TYR A 707 -15.63 -2.10 41.28
N LEU A 708 -15.52 -2.48 40.01
CA LEU A 708 -15.48 -1.52 38.91
C LEU A 708 -16.79 -0.74 38.78
N ARG A 709 -17.94 -1.44 38.89
CA ARG A 709 -19.28 -0.82 38.93
C ARG A 709 -19.44 0.09 40.14
N PHE A 710 -18.98 -0.35 41.31
CA PHE A 710 -19.06 0.42 42.54
C PHE A 710 -18.22 1.71 42.47
N MET A 711 -16.97 1.61 42.02
CA MET A 711 -16.04 2.73 41.92
C MET A 711 -16.49 3.81 40.93
N CYS A 712 -17.39 3.51 39.99
CA CYS A 712 -17.81 4.49 38.98
C CYS A 712 -18.53 5.71 39.57
N PHE A 713 -19.10 5.57 40.77
CA PHE A 713 -19.79 6.63 41.51
C PHE A 713 -18.89 7.37 42.51
N LEU A 714 -17.64 6.93 42.67
CA LEU A 714 -16.68 7.52 43.60
C LEU A 714 -15.81 8.58 42.93
N ALA A 715 -15.12 9.40 43.73
CA ALA A 715 -14.04 10.23 43.23
C ALA A 715 -12.90 9.38 42.64
N GLU A 716 -12.27 9.88 41.56
CA GLU A 716 -11.33 9.13 40.72
C GLU A 716 -9.99 8.85 41.38
N ARG A 717 -9.63 9.58 42.45
CA ARG A 717 -8.33 9.46 43.11
C ARG A 717 -8.50 9.09 44.58
N ASN A 718 -7.48 8.40 45.12
CA ASN A 718 -7.37 8.00 46.52
C ASN A 718 -8.54 7.12 47.01
N ILE A 719 -9.10 6.27 46.15
CA ILE A 719 -10.17 5.33 46.49
C ILE A 719 -9.61 4.31 47.50
N PRO A 720 -10.06 4.31 48.77
CA PRO A 720 -9.55 3.36 49.76
C PRO A 720 -10.08 1.96 49.45
N VAL A 721 -9.24 0.92 49.55
CA VAL A 721 -9.69 -0.48 49.43
C VAL A 721 -10.79 -0.79 50.45
N SER A 722 -10.71 -0.20 51.65
CA SER A 722 -11.72 -0.31 52.71
C SER A 722 -13.10 0.24 52.34
N LEU A 723 -13.20 1.09 51.32
CA LEU A 723 -14.47 1.65 50.82
C LEU A 723 -15.23 0.64 49.95
N LEU A 724 -14.53 -0.29 49.31
CA LEU A 724 -15.15 -1.26 48.40
C LEU A 724 -16.16 -2.18 49.12
N PRO A 725 -17.10 -2.80 48.37
CA PRO A 725 -17.98 -3.84 48.89
C PRO A 725 -17.20 -4.92 49.66
N LEU A 726 -17.75 -5.37 50.79
CA LEU A 726 -17.12 -6.38 51.63
C LEU A 726 -17.07 -7.72 50.88
N ALA A 727 -15.90 -8.35 50.87
CA ALA A 727 -15.66 -9.69 50.33
C ALA A 727 -15.70 -10.76 51.42
N GLY A 728 -15.66 -12.03 51.01
CA GLY A 728 -15.62 -13.16 51.96
C GLY A 728 -14.32 -13.22 52.77
N ASP A 729 -13.20 -12.84 52.14
CA ASP A 729 -11.86 -12.76 52.75
C ASP A 729 -10.97 -11.72 52.03
N GLU A 730 -9.77 -11.46 52.58
CA GLU A 730 -8.81 -10.49 52.03
C GLU A 730 -8.18 -10.95 50.70
N LEU A 731 -8.08 -12.25 50.45
CA LEU A 731 -7.47 -12.79 49.22
C LEU A 731 -8.35 -12.45 48.01
N GLU A 732 -9.66 -12.61 48.14
CA GLU A 732 -10.64 -12.28 47.10
C GLU A 732 -10.58 -10.79 46.71
N VAL A 733 -10.38 -9.89 47.70
CA VAL A 733 -10.19 -8.45 47.45
C VAL A 733 -8.92 -8.21 46.64
N ASP A 734 -7.82 -8.84 47.05
CA ASP A 734 -6.51 -8.61 46.48
C ASP A 734 -6.40 -9.17 45.05
N GLU A 735 -7.03 -10.32 44.77
CA GLU A 735 -7.16 -10.89 43.42
C GLU A 735 -7.99 -9.98 42.51
N ALA A 736 -9.14 -9.49 42.99
CA ALA A 736 -10.01 -8.59 42.23
C ALA A 736 -9.28 -7.27 41.89
N VAL A 737 -8.57 -6.67 42.87
CA VAL A 737 -7.79 -5.45 42.64
C VAL A 737 -6.65 -5.70 41.65
N ARG A 738 -5.89 -6.79 41.81
CA ARG A 738 -4.81 -7.16 40.88
C ARG A 738 -5.33 -7.38 39.46
N MET A 739 -6.54 -7.92 39.30
CA MET A 739 -7.17 -8.05 37.98
C MET A 739 -7.46 -6.67 37.38
N LEU A 740 -8.09 -5.76 38.12
CA LEU A 740 -8.37 -4.41 37.62
C LEU A 740 -7.09 -3.62 37.27
N GLU A 741 -6.00 -3.83 38.02
CA GLU A 741 -4.67 -3.30 37.70
C GLU A 741 -4.08 -3.92 36.44
N ALA A 742 -4.21 -5.23 36.26
CA ALA A 742 -3.72 -5.94 35.08
C ALA A 742 -4.39 -5.45 33.79
N TYR A 743 -5.69 -5.13 33.85
CA TYR A 743 -6.41 -4.49 32.75
C TYR A 743 -6.09 -2.99 32.61
N GLY A 744 -5.39 -2.37 33.56
CA GLY A 744 -5.02 -0.95 33.52
C GLY A 744 -6.17 0.01 33.83
N PHE A 745 -7.25 -0.46 34.47
CA PHE A 745 -8.39 0.37 34.86
C PHE A 745 -8.18 1.15 36.13
N ILE A 746 -7.33 0.63 37.00
CA ILE A 746 -6.89 1.29 38.22
C ILE A 746 -5.36 1.26 38.34
N THR A 747 -4.85 2.11 39.22
CA THR A 747 -3.44 2.10 39.62
C THR A 747 -3.38 2.14 41.14
N ARG A 748 -2.76 1.14 41.77
CA ARG A 748 -2.51 1.18 43.22
C ARG A 748 -1.46 2.22 43.55
N ARG A 749 -1.70 3.00 44.59
CA ARG A 749 -0.77 4.03 45.06
C ARG A 749 0.35 3.40 45.89
N GLU A 750 1.43 4.15 46.11
CA GLU A 750 2.58 3.71 46.90
C GLU A 750 2.23 3.31 48.34
N ASP A 751 1.12 3.83 48.88
CA ASP A 751 0.62 3.48 50.21
C ASP A 751 0.05 2.05 50.32
N GLY A 752 -0.18 1.38 49.18
CA GLY A 752 -0.71 0.02 49.09
C GLY A 752 -2.18 -0.15 49.51
N ILE A 753 -2.81 0.88 50.05
CA ILE A 753 -4.16 0.84 50.65
C ILE A 753 -5.19 1.68 49.88
N SER A 754 -4.74 2.44 48.89
CA SER A 754 -5.61 3.25 48.04
C SER A 754 -5.27 3.11 46.55
N MET A 755 -6.25 3.46 45.71
CA MET A 755 -6.21 3.27 44.27
C MET A 755 -6.72 4.51 43.56
N ASP A 756 -6.20 4.75 42.36
CA ASP A 756 -6.73 5.75 41.44
C ASP A 756 -7.44 5.02 40.29
N MET A 757 -8.66 5.45 39.94
CA MET A 757 -9.39 5.01 38.75
C MET A 757 -9.28 6.07 37.66
N HIS A 758 -9.06 5.63 36.43
CA HIS A 758 -9.01 6.54 35.32
C HIS A 758 -10.37 7.21 35.05
N ARG A 759 -10.42 8.54 34.87
CA ARG A 759 -11.66 9.30 34.62
C ARG A 759 -12.49 8.75 33.47
N LEU A 760 -11.85 8.46 32.34
CA LEU A 760 -12.58 7.99 31.16
C LEU A 760 -13.14 6.58 31.35
N VAL A 761 -12.47 5.74 32.15
CA VAL A 761 -12.95 4.41 32.55
C VAL A 761 -14.18 4.55 33.46
N ARG A 762 -14.12 5.43 34.47
CA ARG A 762 -15.25 5.78 35.34
C ARG A 762 -16.49 6.17 34.53
N LEU A 763 -16.32 7.04 33.54
CA LEU A 763 -17.40 7.53 32.69
C LEU A 763 -17.97 6.49 31.74
N ALA A 764 -17.12 5.67 31.14
CA ALA A 764 -17.56 4.58 30.29
C ALA A 764 -18.39 3.56 31.09
N MET A 765 -17.93 3.22 32.30
CA MET A 765 -18.66 2.33 33.22
C MET A 765 -20.00 2.93 33.65
N TRP A 766 -20.02 4.21 34.03
CA TRP A 766 -21.26 4.91 34.40
C TRP A 766 -22.28 4.93 33.26
N ASN A 767 -21.85 5.23 32.04
CA ASN A 767 -22.74 5.21 30.86
C ASN A 767 -23.28 3.82 30.58
N TRP A 768 -22.45 2.78 30.74
CA TRP A 768 -22.87 1.40 30.55
C TRP A 768 -23.93 0.99 31.57
N LEU A 769 -23.71 1.27 32.86
CA LEU A 769 -24.69 0.98 33.91
C LEU A 769 -26.06 1.65 33.68
N ARG A 770 -26.09 2.84 33.07
CA ARG A 770 -27.35 3.50 32.71
C ARG A 770 -28.07 2.82 31.55
N LYS A 771 -27.33 2.26 30.58
CA LYS A 771 -27.89 1.49 29.46
C LYS A 771 -28.44 0.13 29.89
N GLU A 772 -27.77 -0.51 30.85
CA GLU A 772 -28.18 -1.80 31.43
C GLU A 772 -29.24 -1.67 32.54
N GLU A 773 -29.73 -0.44 32.82
CA GLU A 773 -30.68 -0.15 33.91
C GLU A 773 -30.20 -0.59 35.32
N GLN A 774 -28.88 -0.72 35.50
CA GLN A 774 -28.25 -1.12 36.77
C GLN A 774 -27.68 0.06 37.59
N SER A 775 -27.67 1.27 37.04
CA SER A 775 -27.09 2.47 37.69
C SER A 775 -27.73 2.74 39.05
N GLN A 776 -29.06 2.68 39.12
CA GLN A 776 -29.84 3.01 40.30
C GLN A 776 -29.56 2.08 41.49
N LYS A 777 -29.46 0.77 41.23
CA LYS A 777 -29.12 -0.23 42.24
C LYS A 777 -27.72 0.01 42.78
N THR A 778 -26.74 0.10 41.89
CA THR A 778 -25.33 0.27 42.23
C THR A 778 -25.11 1.58 43.01
N TYR A 779 -25.78 2.67 42.62
CA TYR A 779 -25.72 3.95 43.33
C TYR A 779 -26.25 3.84 44.77
N ASN A 780 -27.35 3.13 44.99
CA ASN A 780 -27.88 2.89 46.33
C ASN A 780 -26.87 2.09 47.20
N ASP A 781 -26.23 1.07 46.64
CA ASP A 781 -25.23 0.27 47.33
C ASP A 781 -24.03 1.14 47.76
N VAL A 782 -23.61 2.07 46.90
CA VAL A 782 -22.53 3.04 47.17
C VAL A 782 -22.92 4.00 48.29
N VAL A 783 -24.13 4.58 48.25
CA VAL A 783 -24.63 5.48 49.31
C VAL A 783 -24.68 4.76 50.65
N GLN A 784 -25.24 3.55 50.69
CA GLN A 784 -25.32 2.74 51.91
C GLN A 784 -23.94 2.43 52.48
N ARG A 785 -23.01 2.01 51.62
CA ARG A 785 -21.63 1.70 52.03
C ARG A 785 -20.91 2.93 52.57
N LEU A 786 -21.03 4.08 51.89
CA LEU A 786 -20.46 5.34 52.35
C LEU A 786 -21.07 5.80 53.68
N ASN A 787 -22.39 5.76 53.85
CA ASN A 787 -23.02 6.13 55.11
C ASN A 787 -22.52 5.27 56.28
N LYS A 788 -22.21 3.98 56.02
CA LYS A 788 -21.66 3.06 57.02
C LYS A 788 -20.19 3.33 57.37
N VAL A 789 -19.32 3.62 56.38
CA VAL A 789 -17.87 3.79 56.62
C VAL A 789 -17.48 5.25 56.90
N PHE A 790 -18.28 6.21 56.44
CA PHE A 790 -18.15 7.63 56.75
C PHE A 790 -18.76 7.88 58.14
N THR A 791 -18.00 7.51 59.17
CA THR A 791 -18.39 7.69 60.57
C THR A 791 -18.64 9.17 60.89
N PHE A 792 -19.52 9.44 61.87
CA PHE A 792 -19.83 10.81 62.31
C PHE A 792 -18.54 11.65 62.52
N PRO A 793 -18.39 12.79 61.84
CA PRO A 793 -17.19 13.60 61.93
C PRO A 793 -16.99 14.23 63.30
N LYS A 794 -15.79 14.07 63.84
CA LYS A 794 -15.29 14.79 65.00
C LYS A 794 -13.85 15.22 64.72
N HIS A 795 -13.31 16.10 65.55
CA HIS A 795 -11.91 16.50 65.42
C HIS A 795 -10.97 15.31 65.67
N GLU A 796 -11.31 14.41 66.59
CA GLU A 796 -10.44 13.30 67.01
C GLU A 796 -10.32 12.19 65.95
N ASN A 797 -11.33 12.02 65.08
CA ASN A 797 -11.33 11.00 64.00
C ASN A 797 -11.09 11.60 62.61
N GLN A 798 -10.53 12.82 62.52
CA GLN A 798 -10.29 13.53 61.26
C GLN A 798 -9.55 12.72 60.20
N GLN A 799 -8.53 11.98 60.61
CA GLN A 799 -7.72 11.16 59.70
C GLN A 799 -8.50 9.99 59.04
N ILE A 800 -9.65 9.62 59.61
CA ILE A 800 -10.50 8.53 59.12
C ILE A 800 -11.50 9.08 58.10
N TRP A 801 -12.34 10.04 58.48
CA TRP A 801 -13.40 10.52 57.58
C TRP A 801 -12.87 11.35 56.40
N ILE A 802 -11.68 11.97 56.53
CA ILE A 802 -11.08 12.72 55.41
C ILE A 802 -10.78 11.84 54.19
N ARG A 803 -10.48 10.54 54.42
CA ARG A 803 -10.24 9.55 53.36
C ARG A 803 -11.46 9.30 52.50
N TYR A 804 -12.66 9.45 53.06
CA TYR A 804 -13.92 9.18 52.38
C TYR A 804 -14.61 10.45 51.87
N MET A 805 -14.14 11.64 52.27
CA MET A 805 -14.77 12.93 52.01
C MET A 805 -14.97 13.22 50.52
N ALA A 806 -13.92 13.05 49.72
CA ALA A 806 -13.99 13.32 48.29
C ALA A 806 -15.00 12.39 47.59
N HIS A 807 -15.08 11.13 48.02
CA HIS A 807 -16.02 10.16 47.46
C HIS A 807 -17.47 10.45 47.89
N ALA A 808 -17.68 10.83 49.16
CA ALA A 808 -19.00 11.24 49.65
C ALA A 808 -19.51 12.48 48.91
N GLN A 809 -18.68 13.50 48.73
CA GLN A 809 -19.03 14.68 47.93
C GLN A 809 -19.38 14.32 46.49
N ARG A 810 -18.60 13.43 45.85
CA ARG A 810 -18.88 13.00 44.48
C ARG A 810 -20.23 12.28 44.34
N VAL A 811 -20.63 11.51 45.34
CA VAL A 811 -21.94 10.86 45.37
C VAL A 811 -23.05 11.91 45.49
N LEU A 812 -22.90 12.90 46.37
CA LEU A 812 -23.89 13.98 46.54
C LEU A 812 -24.02 14.90 45.31
N GLU A 813 -22.97 15.02 44.51
CA GLU A 813 -22.97 15.79 43.25
C GLU A 813 -23.55 15.00 42.06
N SER A 814 -23.97 13.74 42.26
CA SER A 814 -24.53 12.89 41.22
C SER A 814 -26.00 13.23 40.93
N ASP A 815 -26.40 13.17 39.66
CA ASP A 815 -27.80 13.32 39.23
C ASP A 815 -28.67 12.07 39.51
N GLU A 816 -28.07 10.98 40.01
CA GLU A 816 -28.80 9.75 40.36
C GLU A 816 -29.60 9.94 41.67
N GLN A 817 -30.85 9.48 41.69
CA GLN A 817 -31.69 9.53 42.89
C GLN A 817 -31.34 8.37 43.81
N CYS A 818 -31.46 8.51 45.14
CA CYS A 818 -31.30 7.37 46.04
C CYS A 818 -32.69 6.90 46.49
N ALA A 819 -32.98 5.61 46.32
CA ALA A 819 -34.26 5.04 46.73
C ALA A 819 -34.41 4.98 48.27
N ASN A 820 -33.30 4.86 48.99
CA ASN A 820 -33.27 4.85 50.45
C ASN A 820 -32.95 6.25 50.99
N GLU A 821 -34.00 7.05 51.17
CA GLU A 821 -33.89 8.42 51.68
C GLU A 821 -33.25 8.49 53.09
N GLU A 822 -33.32 7.44 53.90
CA GLU A 822 -32.73 7.41 55.25
C GLU A 822 -31.20 7.32 55.20
N GLU A 823 -30.66 6.44 54.36
CA GLU A 823 -29.21 6.31 54.14
C GLU A 823 -28.63 7.59 53.52
N MET A 824 -29.31 8.15 52.52
CA MET A 824 -28.91 9.42 51.90
C MET A 824 -28.92 10.58 52.91
N THR A 825 -29.94 10.65 53.76
CA THR A 825 -30.04 11.67 54.82
C THR A 825 -28.90 11.54 55.83
N GLY A 826 -28.51 10.31 56.19
CA GLY A 826 -27.37 10.05 57.08
C GLY A 826 -26.06 10.57 56.47
N LEU A 827 -25.80 10.22 55.21
CA LEU A 827 -24.59 10.64 54.50
C LEU A 827 -24.54 12.16 54.32
N LEU A 828 -25.64 12.79 53.90
CA LEU A 828 -25.76 14.25 53.76
C LEU A 828 -25.43 14.97 55.07
N PHE A 829 -25.97 14.48 56.18
CA PHE A 829 -25.72 15.06 57.50
C PHE A 829 -24.25 14.95 57.90
N ASN A 830 -23.63 13.78 57.71
CA ASN A 830 -22.23 13.59 58.04
C ASN A 830 -21.32 14.44 57.14
N VAL A 831 -21.60 14.60 55.85
CA VAL A 831 -20.82 15.50 54.99
C VAL A 831 -20.99 16.97 55.40
N ALA A 832 -22.18 17.38 55.81
CA ALA A 832 -22.44 18.73 56.33
C ALA A 832 -21.61 19.02 57.58
N GLU A 833 -21.57 18.08 58.55
CA GLU A 833 -20.73 18.16 59.75
C GLU A 833 -19.24 18.25 59.40
N ALA A 834 -18.76 17.41 58.48
CA ALA A 834 -17.36 17.46 58.05
C ALA A 834 -16.99 18.81 57.43
N LEU A 835 -17.88 19.39 56.61
CA LEU A 835 -17.69 20.73 56.04
C LEU A 835 -17.71 21.83 57.12
N TYR A 836 -18.56 21.69 58.13
CA TYR A 836 -18.61 22.61 59.27
C TYR A 836 -17.28 22.60 60.05
N ILE A 837 -16.77 21.40 60.39
CA ILE A 837 -15.48 21.21 61.05
C ILE A 837 -14.32 21.77 60.22
N GLN A 838 -14.39 21.67 58.88
CA GLN A 838 -13.40 22.26 57.97
C GLN A 838 -13.56 23.78 57.78
N GLY A 839 -14.51 24.44 58.43
CA GLY A 839 -14.77 25.88 58.32
C GLY A 839 -15.49 26.30 57.03
N ARG A 840 -16.02 25.36 56.24
CA ARG A 840 -16.77 25.62 54.99
C ARG A 840 -18.26 25.83 55.28
N TYR A 841 -18.56 26.83 56.12
CA TYR A 841 -19.89 27.03 56.71
C TYR A 841 -21.02 27.21 55.69
N GLU A 842 -20.80 27.91 54.57
CA GLU A 842 -21.84 28.13 53.56
C GLU A 842 -22.30 26.82 52.90
N LYS A 843 -21.35 25.94 52.55
CA LYS A 843 -21.67 24.63 51.99
C LYS A 843 -22.32 23.73 53.03
N ALA A 844 -21.83 23.76 54.27
CA ALA A 844 -22.42 23.01 55.38
C ALA A 844 -23.88 23.43 55.61
N ALA A 845 -24.18 24.74 55.68
CA ALA A 845 -25.53 25.26 55.87
C ALA A 845 -26.50 24.81 54.77
N ARG A 846 -26.05 24.76 53.51
CA ARG A 846 -26.85 24.23 52.40
C ARG A 846 -27.22 22.77 52.61
N LEU A 847 -26.22 21.92 52.90
CA LEU A 847 -26.45 20.48 53.11
C LEU A 847 -27.28 20.20 54.38
N TYR A 848 -27.12 20.98 55.46
CA TYR A 848 -28.00 20.87 56.63
C TYR A 848 -29.46 21.19 56.29
N LYS A 849 -29.70 22.21 55.46
CA LYS A 849 -31.05 22.57 55.01
C LYS A 849 -31.66 21.44 54.17
N GLU A 850 -30.92 20.88 53.23
CA GLU A 850 -31.36 19.72 52.43
C GLU A 850 -31.66 18.50 53.32
N THR A 851 -30.77 18.21 54.28
CA THR A 851 -30.96 17.16 55.30
C THR A 851 -32.26 17.37 56.09
N LEU A 852 -32.53 18.60 56.51
CA LEU A 852 -33.74 18.95 57.27
C LEU A 852 -35.01 18.71 56.46
N GLU A 853 -35.04 19.11 55.19
CA GLU A 853 -36.19 18.90 54.32
C GLU A 853 -36.46 17.40 54.06
N LEU A 854 -35.42 16.60 53.85
CA LEU A 854 -35.56 15.14 53.73
C LEU A 854 -36.05 14.49 55.04
N ARG A 855 -35.52 14.90 56.20
CA ARG A 855 -36.00 14.41 57.50
C ARG A 855 -37.46 14.75 57.75
N LYS A 856 -37.90 15.96 57.40
CA LYS A 856 -39.32 16.36 57.50
C LYS A 856 -40.19 15.44 56.64
N LYS A 857 -39.80 15.18 55.39
CA LYS A 857 -40.52 14.28 54.48
C LYS A 857 -40.65 12.87 55.07
N LEU A 858 -39.54 12.31 55.57
CA LEU A 858 -39.51 10.98 56.21
C LEU A 858 -40.38 10.90 57.48
N LEU A 859 -40.34 11.93 58.33
CA LEU A 859 -41.16 11.99 59.54
C LEU A 859 -42.65 12.12 59.22
N CYS A 860 -43.03 12.95 58.23
CA CYS A 860 -44.40 13.05 57.76
C CYS A 860 -44.94 11.70 57.23
N LEU A 861 -44.13 10.97 56.46
CA LEU A 861 -44.48 9.62 55.97
C LEU A 861 -44.62 8.60 57.10
N ARG A 862 -43.73 8.63 58.11
CA ARG A 862 -43.81 7.75 59.29
C ARG A 862 -45.03 8.04 60.16
N VAL A 863 -45.36 9.31 60.39
CA VAL A 863 -46.56 9.73 61.13
C VAL A 863 -47.83 9.30 60.40
N TRP A 864 -47.90 9.50 59.07
CA TRP A 864 -49.03 9.05 58.25
C TRP A 864 -49.19 7.52 58.25
N GLY A 865 -48.10 6.77 58.10
CA GLY A 865 -48.12 5.29 58.18
C GLY A 865 -48.52 4.76 59.57
N SER A 866 -48.22 5.49 60.64
CA SER A 866 -48.63 5.13 62.00
C SER A 866 -50.12 5.40 62.28
N MET A 867 -50.74 6.35 61.57
CA MET A 867 -52.18 6.64 61.64
C MET A 867 -53.06 5.58 60.94
N GLN A 868 -52.52 4.77 60.02
CA GLN A 868 -53.26 3.72 59.31
C GLN A 868 -53.22 2.33 59.94
N ARG A 869 -52.53 2.12 61.07
CA ARG A 869 -52.59 0.85 61.81
C ARG A 869 -53.83 0.83 62.73
N PRO A 870 -54.80 -0.09 62.58
CA PRO A 870 -55.95 -0.14 63.47
C PRO A 870 -55.51 -0.54 64.89
N ARG A 871 -55.93 0.26 65.88
CA ARG A 871 -55.81 -0.07 67.31
C ARG A 871 -56.53 -1.41 67.55
N ARG A 872 -55.80 -2.49 67.85
CA ARG A 872 -56.39 -3.67 68.49
C ARG A 872 -56.83 -3.24 69.89
N CYS A 873 -58.12 -2.99 70.03
CA CYS A 873 -58.76 -2.76 71.31
C CYS A 873 -58.64 -4.00 72.20
N ILE A 874 -58.40 -3.68 73.48
CA ILE A 874 -58.49 -4.55 74.63
C ILE A 874 -59.95 -4.96 74.81
N GLU A 875 -60.24 -6.26 74.83
CA GLU A 875 -61.38 -6.82 75.56
C GLU A 875 -60.87 -7.94 76.47
N ARG A 876 -60.86 -7.65 77.78
CA ARG A 876 -60.84 -8.61 78.87
C ARG A 876 -62.26 -8.67 79.44
N ARG A 877 -62.77 -9.91 79.53
CA ARG A 877 -64.00 -10.41 80.19
C ARG A 877 -65.33 -10.16 79.50
#